data_AF-A0A8C1PFN1-F1
#
_entry.id   AF-A0A8C1PFN1-F1
#
_cell.length_a   1.000
_cell.length_b   1.000
_cell.length_c   1.000
_cell.angle_alpha   90.00
_cell.angle_beta   90.00
_cell.angle_gamma   90.00
#
_symmetry.space_group_name_H-M   'P 1'
#
loop_
_entity.id
_entity.type
_entity.pdbx_description
1 polymer ?
#
loop_
_entity_poly.entity_id
_entity_poly.type
_entity_poly.pdbx_seq_one_letter_code
_entity_poly.pdbx_strand_id
1 'polypeptide(L)'
;HYIPMGKKIKLNSVQYILFSGDVCVSGHDSGPVFEEQPSSLIYPEGMPEGKVTLSCQARAIPATIYRWRVNGTEIAFAEDSQYTQVAGNLVINNPQNGRDGGSYQCLAINRCGTIVSRVANLKFGYLHDFPPESRSPQTVHEGTGTFLACQPPAHYPALSYRWFINEFPNFIQPEAGRWFVSQVTGNLYLANAKANDTGNYFCFTTINMDISTKSIFSKAVQLTVYPDGLKASPNIRVRFPAETYALTGQTAQLECFAYGNPIPKIHWRKVGGILPPKVGASAEGPILIIPELNFDDEGMYECEVYNSEGRETHQGRISVQAQPEWLQVMSDSEVEISSELQWSCAAAGKPRPTIHWLRNGQPLITQDRVEVNNGRLRISNLALEDSGMYQCVAENKHGTIYSNAELRVQVQAPDFRLNPVRRLVPAARGGQVKMECKPRAAPKPTLFWSRGTELLTNSTRITVTPDGVLWIYNISRSDEGKYTCFAENYLGKANSTGHLSVRDATKITLAPSNADINQGENASLQCHASHDPTMDLTFTWSLNGVPLDLEEPNGHYRRMEGKETIGDLVIVNGQLSHAGTYTCTAQTVVDSAVASAKLVVRGPPGPPGGLVVTNVDDTSVELRWSHGYDNHSPIGKYVILGRSSQTHDWKRMRTDPANIEGNAESARVIDLRPWMDYEFQVIASNILGSGEPSMASQSVRTKQAAPTVAPSGLGGGGGNRNELIITWTPMAREYQNGDGFGYILAFRKQGMPTWTVVRVPHVESSRYVYSNESLSAYCPFEVRIKAYNKKGEGPFSQIAVVHSAEEEPTVSPRRINATALTAYEIQVSWDPIQHLIINGVLRGYEIRYWRQHEREAAADRVRTAGLENTARVTGLRPNTLYHVTILAYNSAGTGPPSPRTTVITKKPPPSRPPGNISWKVDGSWVTVRWDHVKSMDNESTVLGYKVSDTLCHPTLRLSLKMCVCVGLTIPICIEHVSSLMENQANDLLSPLTVNKHFNQLFISHI
;
A
#
# COMPACT_ATOMS: atom_id res chain seq x y z
N HIS A 1 24.23 55.20 -29.30
CA HIS A 1 24.38 56.48 -30.02
C HIS A 1 23.04 57.21 -30.02
N TYR A 2 23.02 58.46 -29.55
CA TYR A 2 21.87 59.36 -29.61
C TYR A 2 21.76 59.99 -31.00
N ILE A 3 20.56 59.98 -31.60
CA ILE A 3 20.18 60.86 -32.72
C ILE A 3 18.80 61.47 -32.41
N PRO A 4 18.56 62.77 -32.64
CA PRO A 4 17.39 63.50 -32.15
C PRO A 4 16.18 63.42 -33.10
N MET A 5 14.99 63.63 -32.52
CA MET A 5 13.71 63.74 -33.24
C MET A 5 13.69 64.87 -34.27
N GLY A 6 13.14 64.58 -35.46
CA GLY A 6 12.61 65.61 -36.37
C GLY A 6 12.94 65.45 -37.85
N LYS A 7 12.35 64.45 -38.54
CA LYS A 7 12.07 64.52 -39.99
C LYS A 7 10.96 63.53 -40.37
N LYS A 8 9.88 64.05 -40.97
CA LYS A 8 8.79 63.27 -41.56
C LYS A 8 9.32 62.53 -42.80
N ILE A 9 9.29 61.20 -42.76
CA ILE A 9 9.37 60.35 -43.96
C ILE A 9 7.93 59.93 -44.29
N LYS A 10 7.48 60.28 -45.49
CA LYS A 10 6.20 59.83 -46.06
C LYS A 10 6.36 58.36 -46.46
N LEU A 11 5.76 57.45 -45.70
CA LEU A 11 5.49 56.08 -46.13
C LEU A 11 4.01 55.96 -46.47
N ASN A 12 3.74 55.45 -47.66
CA ASN A 12 2.41 55.35 -48.25
C ASN A 12 1.45 54.57 -47.35
N SER A 13 0.26 55.15 -47.22
CA SER A 13 -0.99 54.65 -46.63
C SER A 13 -1.09 53.15 -46.36
N VAL A 14 -0.84 52.77 -45.11
CA VAL A 14 -1.63 51.75 -44.41
C VAL A 14 -2.13 52.44 -43.13
N GLN A 15 -3.43 52.68 -43.08
CA GLN A 15 -4.09 53.33 -41.96
C GLN A 15 -4.11 52.32 -40.80
N TYR A 16 -3.12 52.37 -39.91
CA TYR A 16 -3.24 51.72 -38.61
C TYR A 16 -4.31 52.49 -37.83
N ILE A 17 -5.49 51.90 -37.70
CA ILE A 17 -6.47 52.35 -36.72
C ILE A 17 -5.89 51.96 -35.37
N LEU A 18 -5.21 52.90 -34.72
CA LEU A 18 -4.84 52.80 -33.31
C LEU A 18 -6.14 52.88 -32.50
N PHE A 19 -6.71 51.73 -32.16
CA PHE A 19 -7.66 51.66 -31.06
C PHE A 19 -6.87 51.88 -29.76
N SER A 20 -7.25 52.92 -29.03
CA SER A 20 -6.78 53.17 -27.66
C SER A 20 -7.37 52.11 -26.75
N GLY A 21 -6.58 51.11 -26.37
CA GLY A 21 -6.95 50.10 -25.38
C GLY A 21 -6.01 48.90 -25.43
N ASP A 22 -5.33 48.67 -24.32
CA ASP A 22 -4.63 47.46 -23.86
C ASP A 22 -4.96 46.16 -24.63
N VAL A 23 -4.17 45.83 -25.66
CA VAL A 23 -4.20 44.50 -26.29
C VAL A 23 -2.79 43.91 -26.24
N CYS A 24 -2.69 42.62 -25.96
CA CYS A 24 -1.46 41.84 -26.01
C CYS A 24 -1.06 41.66 -27.50
N VAL A 25 -0.33 42.63 -28.07
CA VAL A 25 -0.14 42.74 -29.55
C VAL A 25 1.06 41.91 -30.07
N SER A 26 1.94 41.39 -29.20
CA SER A 26 3.15 40.67 -29.63
C SER A 26 3.18 39.22 -29.16
N GLY A 27 3.67 38.31 -30.01
CA GLY A 27 3.82 36.89 -29.68
C GLY A 27 4.80 36.59 -28.55
N HIS A 28 5.53 37.59 -28.04
CA HIS A 28 6.47 37.45 -26.92
C HIS A 28 5.89 37.89 -25.57
N ASP A 29 4.73 38.54 -25.56
CA ASP A 29 4.07 38.92 -24.32
C ASP A 29 3.40 37.72 -23.66
N SER A 30 3.15 37.81 -22.36
CA SER A 30 2.38 36.84 -21.58
C SER A 30 1.66 37.53 -20.44
N GLY A 31 0.40 37.15 -20.21
CA GLY A 31 -0.38 37.61 -19.07
C GLY A 31 0.21 37.21 -17.71
N PRO A 32 -0.18 37.92 -16.63
CA PRO A 32 0.27 37.61 -15.28
C PRO A 32 -0.22 36.25 -14.79
N VAL A 33 0.66 35.51 -14.11
CA VAL A 33 0.34 34.27 -13.38
C VAL A 33 1.00 34.33 -12.00
N PHE A 34 0.23 34.15 -10.92
CA PHE A 34 0.78 34.17 -9.57
C PHE A 34 1.74 33.00 -9.31
N GLU A 35 2.91 33.31 -8.78
CA GLU A 35 3.86 32.34 -8.20
C GLU A 35 3.69 32.25 -6.68
N GLU A 36 3.38 33.39 -6.04
CA GLU A 36 3.11 33.48 -4.60
C GLU A 36 1.88 34.36 -4.35
N GLN A 37 1.00 33.90 -3.47
CA GLN A 37 -0.23 34.62 -3.12
C GLN A 37 -0.32 34.80 -1.60
N PRO A 38 -0.94 35.88 -1.11
CA PRO A 38 -0.92 36.21 0.31
C PRO A 38 -1.70 35.21 1.16
N SER A 39 -1.25 35.00 2.40
CA SER A 39 -1.90 34.14 3.41
C SER A 39 -2.49 34.98 4.54
N SER A 40 -3.55 34.47 5.17
CA SER A 40 -4.11 35.08 6.38
C SER A 40 -3.12 34.98 7.54
N LEU A 41 -3.12 35.96 8.45
CA LEU A 41 -2.20 36.06 9.59
C LEU A 41 -2.92 36.63 10.82
N ILE A 42 -2.49 36.21 12.02
CA ILE A 42 -2.88 36.78 13.31
C ILE A 42 -1.68 37.51 13.95
N TYR A 43 -1.76 38.84 14.01
CA TYR A 43 -0.72 39.70 14.56
C TYR A 43 -0.99 40.09 16.03
N PRO A 44 0.01 40.13 16.93
CA PRO A 44 -0.19 40.48 18.34
C PRO A 44 -0.58 41.95 18.54
N GLU A 45 -1.71 42.18 19.21
CA GLU A 45 -2.18 43.52 19.56
C GLU A 45 -1.23 44.18 20.58
N GLY A 46 -0.91 45.46 20.36
CA GLY A 46 -0.11 46.26 21.29
C GLY A 46 1.41 46.03 21.24
N MET A 47 1.93 45.31 20.24
CA MET A 47 3.37 45.13 20.06
C MET A 47 4.03 46.42 19.52
N PRO A 48 4.96 47.06 20.27
CA PRO A 48 5.65 48.26 19.80
C PRO A 48 6.64 47.93 18.67
N GLU A 49 6.66 48.75 17.61
CA GLU A 49 7.63 48.70 16.50
C GLU A 49 7.64 47.44 15.61
N GLY A 50 6.49 46.80 15.37
CA GLY A 50 6.43 45.62 14.50
C GLY A 50 6.03 45.89 13.05
N LYS A 51 6.27 44.90 12.17
CA LYS A 51 5.91 44.93 10.74
C LYS A 51 5.20 43.65 10.33
N VAL A 52 4.19 43.77 9.48
CA VAL A 52 3.52 42.64 8.82
C VAL A 52 3.82 42.70 7.33
N THR A 53 4.16 41.57 6.72
CA THR A 53 4.35 41.46 5.26
C THR A 53 3.37 40.47 4.68
N LEU A 54 2.56 40.91 3.71
CA LEU A 54 1.73 40.05 2.88
C LEU A 54 2.41 39.89 1.51
N SER A 55 2.84 38.66 1.21
CA SER A 55 3.57 38.35 -0.02
C SER A 55 2.64 38.24 -1.23
N CYS A 56 3.09 38.77 -2.37
CA CYS A 56 2.42 38.58 -3.66
C CYS A 56 3.44 38.68 -4.77
N GLN A 57 3.54 37.64 -5.62
CA GLN A 57 4.47 37.59 -6.74
C GLN A 57 3.81 36.93 -7.95
N ALA A 58 4.06 37.47 -9.15
CA ALA A 58 3.54 36.98 -10.40
C ALA A 58 4.59 37.05 -11.52
N ARG A 59 4.58 36.05 -12.40
CA ARG A 59 5.38 35.99 -13.63
C ARG A 59 4.56 36.52 -14.81
N ALA A 60 5.14 37.41 -15.62
CA ALA A 60 4.54 37.94 -16.85
C ALA A 60 5.57 38.64 -17.74
N ILE A 61 5.24 38.82 -19.03
CA ILE A 61 6.02 39.63 -19.97
C ILE A 61 5.08 40.66 -20.64
N PRO A 62 5.32 41.97 -20.50
CA PRO A 62 6.30 42.62 -19.63
C PRO A 62 5.97 42.43 -18.14
N ALA A 63 6.94 42.75 -17.28
CA ALA A 63 6.84 42.58 -15.83
C ALA A 63 5.59 43.25 -15.24
N THR A 64 5.02 42.60 -14.22
CA THR A 64 3.76 43.02 -13.61
C THR A 64 3.92 44.20 -12.68
N ILE A 65 2.91 45.06 -12.66
CA ILE A 65 2.67 46.06 -11.62
C ILE A 65 1.66 45.46 -10.63
N TYR A 66 1.86 45.71 -9.34
CA TYR A 66 0.97 45.22 -8.30
C TYR A 66 0.19 46.36 -7.66
N ARG A 67 -1.08 46.10 -7.35
CA ARG A 67 -1.95 46.97 -6.54
C ARG A 67 -2.58 46.15 -5.43
N TRP A 68 -2.85 46.78 -4.29
CA TRP A 68 -3.45 46.12 -3.14
C TRP A 68 -4.80 46.72 -2.80
N ARG A 69 -5.74 45.86 -2.42
CA ARG A 69 -7.03 46.26 -1.86
C ARG A 69 -7.15 45.77 -0.42
N VAL A 70 -7.72 46.58 0.44
CA VAL A 70 -8.15 46.23 1.80
C VAL A 70 -9.66 46.44 1.90
N ASN A 71 -10.39 45.41 2.32
CA ASN A 71 -11.86 45.40 2.41
C ASN A 71 -12.56 45.87 1.11
N GLY A 72 -11.95 45.58 -0.04
CA GLY A 72 -12.44 45.97 -1.37
C GLY A 72 -11.95 47.34 -1.88
N THR A 73 -11.33 48.17 -1.04
CA THR A 73 -10.84 49.51 -1.39
C THR A 73 -9.35 49.49 -1.71
N GLU A 74 -8.92 50.15 -2.78
CA GLU A 74 -7.50 50.22 -3.20
C GLU A 74 -6.66 51.05 -2.20
N ILE A 75 -5.46 50.58 -1.87
CA ILE A 75 -4.54 51.24 -0.95
C ILE A 75 -3.75 52.32 -1.70
N ALA A 76 -3.82 53.57 -1.23
CA ALA A 76 -3.08 54.70 -1.79
C ALA A 76 -1.72 54.89 -1.09
N PHE A 77 -0.68 54.19 -1.57
CA PHE A 77 0.67 54.20 -0.96
C PHE A 77 1.34 55.60 -0.89
N ALA A 78 0.95 56.54 -1.75
CA ALA A 78 1.52 57.89 -1.77
C ALA A 78 1.00 58.78 -0.63
N GLU A 79 -0.14 58.42 -0.03
CA GLU A 79 -0.84 59.25 0.97
C GLU A 79 -0.71 58.68 2.39
N ASP A 80 -0.21 57.45 2.52
CA ASP A 80 -0.13 56.74 3.80
C ASP A 80 1.25 56.09 4.02
N SER A 81 2.07 56.73 4.85
CA SER A 81 3.41 56.27 5.19
C SER A 81 3.43 54.94 5.99
N GLN A 82 2.26 54.46 6.43
CA GLN A 82 2.12 53.19 7.13
C GLN A 82 2.27 51.99 6.19
N TYR A 83 1.81 52.11 4.95
CA TYR A 83 1.90 51.06 3.94
C TYR A 83 3.10 51.29 3.02
N THR A 84 3.93 50.27 2.87
CA THR A 84 5.03 50.28 1.90
C THR A 84 4.91 49.08 0.99
N GLN A 85 5.07 49.30 -0.31
CA GLN A 85 5.10 48.22 -1.30
C GLN A 85 6.53 48.02 -1.79
N VAL A 86 7.02 46.79 -1.69
CA VAL A 86 8.33 46.39 -2.20
C VAL A 86 8.12 45.26 -3.19
N ALA A 87 8.31 45.55 -4.48
CA ALA A 87 7.85 44.70 -5.58
C ALA A 87 6.34 44.42 -5.49
N GLY A 88 5.92 43.17 -5.32
CA GLY A 88 4.52 42.82 -5.09
C GLY A 88 4.13 42.68 -3.61
N ASN A 89 5.08 42.71 -2.69
CA ASN A 89 4.80 42.50 -1.26
C ASN A 89 4.28 43.79 -0.61
N LEU A 90 3.19 43.66 0.14
CA LEU A 90 2.64 44.72 0.98
C LEU A 90 3.23 44.61 2.38
N VAL A 91 3.90 45.67 2.84
CA VAL A 91 4.44 45.77 4.20
C VAL A 91 3.64 46.82 4.97
N ILE A 92 3.04 46.40 6.09
CA ILE A 92 2.29 47.25 7.01
C ILE A 92 3.20 47.52 8.21
N ASN A 93 3.59 48.78 8.37
CA ASN A 93 4.44 49.21 9.49
C ASN A 93 3.55 49.56 10.70
N ASN A 94 3.91 49.10 11.89
CA ASN A 94 3.18 49.35 13.15
C ASN A 94 1.67 49.11 13.03
N PRO A 95 1.23 47.90 12.64
CA PRO A 95 -0.17 47.60 12.34
C PRO A 95 -1.09 47.80 13.57
N GLN A 96 -2.29 48.33 13.35
CA GLN A 96 -3.30 48.64 14.37
C GLN A 96 -4.64 47.94 14.10
N ASN A 97 -5.24 47.36 15.14
CA ASN A 97 -6.45 46.54 15.02
C ASN A 97 -7.64 47.24 14.36
N GLY A 98 -7.98 48.46 14.82
CA GLY A 98 -9.13 49.21 14.30
C GLY A 98 -8.97 49.79 12.89
N ARG A 99 -7.76 49.73 12.30
CA ARG A 99 -7.44 50.35 11.00
C ARG A 99 -6.98 49.34 9.96
N ASP A 100 -6.07 48.45 10.34
CA ASP A 100 -5.40 47.48 9.46
C ASP A 100 -6.04 46.09 9.52
N GLY A 101 -6.97 45.85 10.44
CA GLY A 101 -7.74 44.61 10.49
C GLY A 101 -8.65 44.49 9.28
N GLY A 102 -8.53 43.43 8.49
CA GLY A 102 -9.35 43.27 7.29
C GLY A 102 -8.90 42.21 6.30
N SER A 103 -9.60 42.20 5.18
CA SER A 103 -9.39 41.29 4.05
C SER A 103 -8.57 41.97 2.95
N TYR A 104 -7.38 41.43 2.68
CA TYR A 104 -6.44 41.95 1.71
C TYR A 104 -6.43 41.12 0.42
N GLN A 105 -6.34 41.78 -0.72
CA GLN A 105 -6.17 41.16 -2.04
C GLN A 105 -5.14 41.90 -2.88
N CYS A 106 -4.34 41.14 -3.60
CA CYS A 106 -3.33 41.65 -4.53
C CYS A 106 -3.85 41.52 -5.97
N LEU A 107 -3.63 42.56 -6.77
CA LEU A 107 -3.90 42.60 -8.21
C LEU A 107 -2.57 42.64 -8.95
N ALA A 108 -2.30 41.66 -9.80
CA ALA A 108 -1.14 41.66 -10.69
C ALA A 108 -1.58 42.09 -12.10
N ILE A 109 -0.92 43.11 -12.64
CA ILE A 109 -1.37 43.86 -13.81
C ILE A 109 -0.23 43.95 -14.84
N ASN A 110 -0.51 43.61 -16.09
CA ASN A 110 0.30 44.03 -17.22
C ASN A 110 -0.58 44.37 -18.43
N ARG A 111 0.03 44.64 -19.59
CA ARG A 111 -0.70 45.01 -20.82
C ARG A 111 -1.61 43.92 -21.40
N CYS A 112 -1.45 42.66 -21.00
CA CYS A 112 -2.30 41.55 -21.44
C CYS A 112 -3.51 41.36 -20.51
N GLY A 113 -3.48 41.94 -19.31
CA GLY A 113 -4.65 42.01 -18.44
C GLY A 113 -4.29 42.02 -16.95
N THR A 114 -5.32 41.80 -16.14
CA THR A 114 -5.21 41.82 -14.67
C THR A 114 -5.74 40.52 -14.09
N ILE A 115 -5.04 39.97 -13.09
CA ILE A 115 -5.52 38.87 -12.23
C ILE A 115 -5.53 39.28 -10.76
N VAL A 116 -6.47 38.70 -10.00
CA VAL A 116 -6.69 38.94 -8.56
C VAL A 116 -6.29 37.71 -7.76
N SER A 117 -5.61 37.92 -6.63
CA SER A 117 -5.19 36.86 -5.72
C SER A 117 -6.33 36.36 -4.82
N ARG A 118 -6.07 35.26 -4.10
CA ARG A 118 -6.86 34.89 -2.92
C ARG A 118 -6.90 35.98 -1.86
N VAL A 119 -7.94 35.96 -1.04
CA VAL A 119 -8.12 36.86 0.09
C VAL A 119 -7.24 36.41 1.27
N ALA A 120 -6.46 37.34 1.82
CA ALA A 120 -5.70 37.16 3.04
C ALA A 120 -6.30 38.02 4.17
N ASN A 121 -6.70 37.41 5.27
CA ASN A 121 -7.26 38.13 6.41
C ASN A 121 -6.16 38.44 7.42
N LEU A 122 -5.98 39.72 7.73
CA LEU A 122 -5.17 40.17 8.87
C LEU A 122 -6.09 40.38 10.07
N LYS A 123 -5.82 39.65 11.15
CA LYS A 123 -6.54 39.77 12.42
C LYS A 123 -5.55 40.05 13.55
N PHE A 124 -6.05 40.60 14.65
CA PHE A 124 -5.22 40.97 15.79
C PHE A 124 -5.51 40.06 16.97
N GLY A 125 -4.47 39.40 17.47
CA GLY A 125 -4.52 38.52 18.61
C GLY A 125 -4.25 39.27 19.92
N TYR A 126 -5.04 38.96 20.94
CA TYR A 126 -4.92 39.59 22.25
C TYR A 126 -5.13 38.56 23.36
N LEU A 127 -4.53 38.85 24.51
CA LEU A 127 -4.72 38.11 25.76
C LEU A 127 -4.69 39.11 26.91
N HIS A 128 -5.88 39.44 27.41
CA HIS A 128 -6.07 40.34 28.55
C HIS A 128 -5.76 39.65 29.88
N ASP A 129 -5.67 40.42 30.96
CA ASP A 129 -5.48 39.88 32.30
C ASP A 129 -6.75 39.20 32.82
N PHE A 130 -6.58 38.22 33.71
CA PHE A 130 -7.69 37.53 34.37
C PHE A 130 -8.64 38.53 35.07
N PRO A 131 -9.95 38.27 35.08
CA PRO A 131 -10.91 39.10 35.81
C PRO A 131 -10.52 39.27 37.29
N PRO A 132 -10.79 40.44 37.91
CA PRO A 132 -10.33 40.75 39.26
C PRO A 132 -11.04 39.94 40.37
N GLU A 133 -12.19 39.33 40.07
CA GLU A 133 -13.02 38.57 41.00
C GLU A 133 -12.28 37.35 41.59
N SER A 134 -12.41 37.15 42.89
CA SER A 134 -11.88 35.96 43.57
C SER A 134 -12.81 34.78 43.38
N ARG A 135 -12.30 33.69 42.80
CA ARG A 135 -13.01 32.42 42.69
C ARG A 135 -13.30 31.86 44.09
N SER A 136 -14.53 31.40 44.31
CA SER A 136 -14.95 30.86 45.60
C SER A 136 -14.20 29.56 45.94
N PRO A 137 -13.69 29.41 47.18
CA PRO A 137 -13.16 28.14 47.66
C PRO A 137 -14.19 27.02 47.52
N GLN A 138 -13.74 25.82 47.19
CA GLN A 138 -14.59 24.63 47.16
C GLN A 138 -14.25 23.68 48.29
N THR A 139 -15.30 23.12 48.88
CA THR A 139 -15.20 22.11 49.94
C THR A 139 -15.96 20.88 49.49
N VAL A 140 -15.30 19.74 49.44
CA VAL A 140 -15.87 18.47 48.97
C VAL A 140 -15.49 17.33 49.90
N HIS A 141 -16.18 16.20 49.77
CA HIS A 141 -15.84 14.98 50.50
C HIS A 141 -14.98 14.05 49.63
N GLU A 142 -14.16 13.23 50.27
CA GLU A 142 -13.35 12.22 49.59
C GLU A 142 -14.24 11.29 48.75
N GLY A 143 -13.75 10.86 47.59
CA GLY A 143 -14.51 10.04 46.66
C GLY A 143 -15.56 10.79 45.83
N THR A 144 -15.83 12.07 46.09
CA THR A 144 -16.72 12.89 45.25
C THR A 144 -15.96 13.52 44.08
N GLY A 145 -16.65 13.69 42.95
CA GLY A 145 -16.10 14.43 41.81
C GLY A 145 -16.41 15.92 41.91
N THR A 146 -15.47 16.78 41.49
CA THR A 146 -15.62 18.23 41.51
C THR A 146 -14.91 18.90 40.33
N PHE A 147 -15.10 20.21 40.15
CA PHE A 147 -14.36 20.99 39.17
C PHE A 147 -14.04 22.40 39.67
N LEU A 148 -12.87 22.90 39.28
CA LEU A 148 -12.43 24.28 39.51
C LEU A 148 -12.54 25.06 38.21
N ALA A 149 -13.28 26.17 38.24
CA ALA A 149 -13.48 27.01 37.07
C ALA A 149 -12.22 27.82 36.72
N CYS A 150 -11.81 27.82 35.46
CA CYS A 150 -10.68 28.66 35.04
C CYS A 150 -11.07 30.13 34.94
N GLN A 151 -12.25 30.41 34.36
CA GLN A 151 -12.72 31.77 34.02
C GLN A 151 -11.67 32.54 33.19
N PRO A 152 -11.38 32.08 31.97
CA PRO A 152 -10.34 32.67 31.14
C PRO A 152 -10.62 34.14 30.83
N PRO A 153 -9.56 34.95 30.67
CA PRO A 153 -9.70 36.32 30.20
C PRO A 153 -10.15 36.37 28.73
N ALA A 154 -10.62 37.54 28.31
CA ALA A 154 -10.95 37.80 26.92
C ALA A 154 -9.69 37.67 26.03
N HIS A 155 -9.85 36.95 24.93
CA HIS A 155 -8.73 36.54 24.08
C HIS A 155 -9.13 36.29 22.63
N TYR A 156 -8.14 36.30 21.75
CA TYR A 156 -8.21 35.77 20.37
C TYR A 156 -6.79 35.47 19.89
N PRO A 157 -6.46 34.32 19.27
CA PRO A 157 -7.29 33.14 18.99
C PRO A 157 -7.45 32.22 20.22
N ALA A 158 -8.00 31.01 20.05
CA ALA A 158 -8.28 30.07 21.14
C ALA A 158 -7.07 29.80 22.07
N LEU A 159 -7.33 29.69 23.37
CA LEU A 159 -6.33 29.41 24.39
C LEU A 159 -6.00 27.92 24.52
N SER A 160 -4.81 27.65 25.05
CA SER A 160 -4.43 26.35 25.63
C SER A 160 -4.36 26.46 27.14
N TYR A 161 -4.78 25.40 27.84
CA TYR A 161 -5.02 25.42 29.28
C TYR A 161 -4.20 24.38 30.02
N ARG A 162 -3.57 24.81 31.11
CA ARG A 162 -2.91 23.94 32.10
C ARG A 162 -3.25 24.42 33.50
N TRP A 163 -3.07 23.56 34.50
CA TRP A 163 -3.24 23.93 35.90
C TRP A 163 -2.01 23.54 36.70
N PHE A 164 -1.68 24.32 37.73
CA PHE A 164 -0.63 23.98 38.70
C PHE A 164 -1.15 24.17 40.13
N ILE A 165 -0.55 23.44 41.07
CA ILE A 165 -0.94 23.42 42.49
C ILE A 165 0.17 23.98 43.38
N ASN A 166 -0.21 24.82 44.34
CA ASN A 166 0.58 25.49 45.38
C ASN A 166 1.67 26.45 44.87
N GLU A 167 2.56 25.99 44.00
CA GLU A 167 3.71 26.76 43.49
C GLU A 167 3.95 26.49 42.00
N PHE A 168 4.37 27.52 41.26
CA PHE A 168 4.71 27.38 39.84
C PHE A 168 6.15 26.81 39.70
N PRO A 169 6.41 25.85 38.79
CA PRO A 169 5.56 25.27 37.76
C PRO A 169 5.07 23.84 38.10
N ASN A 170 4.49 23.60 39.28
CA ASN A 170 3.98 22.27 39.66
C ASN A 170 2.68 21.92 38.91
N PHE A 171 2.81 21.73 37.59
CA PHE A 171 1.69 21.43 36.71
C PHE A 171 1.07 20.07 37.04
N ILE A 172 -0.25 20.05 37.12
CA ILE A 172 -1.04 18.85 37.34
C ILE A 172 -0.86 17.93 36.15
N GLN A 173 -0.39 16.73 36.42
CA GLN A 173 -0.22 15.68 35.42
C GLN A 173 -1.46 14.80 35.36
N PRO A 174 -1.83 14.27 34.18
CA PRO A 174 -2.95 13.32 34.05
C PRO A 174 -2.65 12.02 34.82
N GLU A 175 -3.29 11.82 35.98
CA GLU A 175 -3.18 10.59 36.77
C GLU A 175 -4.34 9.64 36.40
N ALA A 176 -4.13 8.74 35.43
CA ALA A 176 -5.03 7.62 35.11
C ALA A 176 -6.54 7.97 35.06
N GLY A 177 -6.91 9.11 34.46
CA GLY A 177 -8.30 9.56 34.33
C GLY A 177 -8.88 10.25 35.57
N ARG A 178 -8.07 10.52 36.60
CA ARG A 178 -8.48 11.25 37.81
C ARG A 178 -8.56 12.76 37.60
N TRP A 179 -7.61 13.33 36.87
CA TRP A 179 -7.54 14.76 36.54
C TRP A 179 -7.82 14.98 35.05
N PHE A 180 -8.59 16.03 34.74
CA PHE A 180 -8.87 16.42 33.37
C PHE A 180 -8.95 17.95 33.25
N VAL A 181 -8.23 18.54 32.30
CA VAL A 181 -8.34 19.97 31.97
C VAL A 181 -9.04 20.09 30.62
N SER A 182 -10.25 20.65 30.63
CA SER A 182 -10.97 20.95 29.40
C SER A 182 -10.23 22.02 28.62
N GLN A 183 -9.86 21.73 27.38
CA GLN A 183 -9.26 22.69 26.46
C GLN A 183 -10.31 23.62 25.83
N VAL A 184 -11.61 23.29 25.97
CA VAL A 184 -12.71 24.16 25.54
C VAL A 184 -13.05 25.22 26.59
N THR A 185 -13.16 24.83 27.87
CA THR A 185 -13.60 25.73 28.95
C THR A 185 -12.48 26.20 29.87
N GLY A 186 -11.34 25.51 29.84
CA GLY A 186 -10.22 25.71 30.75
C GLY A 186 -10.41 25.09 32.14
N ASN A 187 -11.60 24.58 32.46
CA ASN A 187 -11.89 24.07 33.80
C ASN A 187 -11.07 22.81 34.13
N LEU A 188 -10.62 22.71 35.38
CA LEU A 188 -9.98 21.51 35.93
C LEU A 188 -11.04 20.65 36.60
N TYR A 189 -11.21 19.43 36.11
CA TYR A 189 -12.11 18.42 36.64
C TYR A 189 -11.32 17.36 37.40
N LEU A 190 -11.90 16.93 38.52
CA LEU A 190 -11.37 15.89 39.40
C LEU A 190 -12.45 14.82 39.55
N ALA A 191 -12.21 13.62 39.01
CA ALA A 191 -13.20 12.54 39.00
C ALA A 191 -13.50 11.98 40.39
N ASN A 192 -12.49 12.01 41.26
CA ASN A 192 -12.49 11.42 42.59
C ASN A 192 -11.49 12.17 43.49
N ALA A 193 -12.00 13.01 44.38
CA ALA A 193 -11.19 13.81 45.30
C ALA A 193 -10.59 12.94 46.41
N LYS A 194 -9.32 13.18 46.74
CA LYS A 194 -8.55 12.57 47.83
C LYS A 194 -8.12 13.65 48.83
N ALA A 195 -7.90 13.28 50.09
CA ALA A 195 -7.50 14.23 51.13
C ALA A 195 -6.24 15.07 50.76
N ASN A 196 -5.29 14.46 50.03
CA ASN A 196 -4.05 15.11 49.58
C ASN A 196 -4.23 16.06 48.38
N ASP A 197 -5.43 16.17 47.81
CA ASP A 197 -5.74 17.17 46.77
C ASP A 197 -6.06 18.55 47.38
N THR A 198 -6.09 18.67 48.70
CA THR A 198 -6.27 19.97 49.38
C THR A 198 -5.11 20.91 49.06
N GLY A 199 -5.41 22.10 48.53
CA GLY A 199 -4.38 23.05 48.10
C GLY A 199 -4.89 24.27 47.35
N ASN A 200 -3.95 25.08 46.87
CA ASN A 200 -4.20 26.31 46.10
C ASN A 200 -3.94 26.06 44.62
N TYR A 201 -4.94 26.25 43.77
CA TYR A 201 -4.89 25.90 42.36
C TYR A 201 -4.87 27.14 41.47
N PHE A 202 -4.08 27.10 40.41
CA PHE A 202 -3.90 28.20 39.47
C PHE A 202 -4.15 27.71 38.05
N CYS A 203 -5.04 28.38 37.30
CA CYS A 203 -5.22 28.18 35.88
C CYS A 203 -4.14 28.95 35.11
N PHE A 204 -3.42 28.25 34.25
CA PHE A 204 -2.37 28.78 33.38
C PHE A 204 -2.85 28.71 31.93
N THR A 205 -2.91 29.87 31.27
CA THR A 205 -3.40 30.00 29.90
C THR A 205 -2.30 30.48 28.98
N THR A 206 -2.18 29.86 27.82
CA THR A 206 -1.23 30.23 26.76
C THR A 206 -1.97 30.45 25.46
N ILE A 207 -1.64 31.55 24.77
CA ILE A 207 -2.10 31.85 23.42
C ILE A 207 -0.91 31.78 22.46
N ASN A 208 -1.11 31.09 21.32
CA ASN A 208 -0.13 31.04 20.24
C ASN A 208 -0.64 31.90 19.09
N MET A 209 0.12 32.92 18.75
CA MET A 209 -0.06 33.76 17.56
C MET A 209 1.04 33.43 16.56
N ASP A 210 0.87 33.81 15.29
CA ASP A 210 1.80 33.38 14.21
C ASP A 210 3.25 33.82 14.43
N ILE A 211 3.46 34.89 15.21
CA ILE A 211 4.78 35.48 15.45
C ILE A 211 5.15 35.60 16.94
N SER A 212 4.27 35.23 17.87
CA SER A 212 4.57 35.29 19.31
C SER A 212 3.67 34.40 20.16
N THR A 213 4.12 34.14 21.38
CA THR A 213 3.36 33.38 22.38
C THR A 213 3.25 34.22 23.65
N LYS A 214 2.05 34.32 24.23
CA LYS A 214 1.82 35.02 25.51
C LYS A 214 1.16 34.05 26.50
N SER A 215 1.60 34.10 27.75
CA SER A 215 1.07 33.25 28.82
C SER A 215 0.83 34.07 30.09
N ILE A 216 -0.25 33.76 30.79
CA ILE A 216 -0.62 34.34 32.09
C ILE A 216 -1.30 33.28 32.95
N PHE A 217 -1.38 33.51 34.27
CA PHE A 217 -2.10 32.63 35.18
C PHE A 217 -3.00 33.39 36.15
N SER A 218 -4.09 32.75 36.56
CA SER A 218 -5.11 33.28 37.47
C SER A 218 -4.60 33.43 38.91
N LYS A 219 -5.29 34.19 39.77
CA LYS A 219 -5.11 34.11 41.25
C LYS A 219 -5.48 32.72 41.78
N ALA A 220 -4.96 32.28 42.93
CA ALA A 220 -5.28 30.97 43.50
C ALA A 220 -6.80 30.75 43.76
N VAL A 221 -7.29 29.53 43.56
CA VAL A 221 -8.57 29.03 44.11
C VAL A 221 -8.29 27.85 45.05
N GLN A 222 -8.90 27.85 46.23
CA GLN A 222 -8.64 26.85 47.26
C GLN A 222 -9.62 25.67 47.15
N LEU A 223 -9.10 24.44 47.26
CA LEU A 223 -9.87 23.20 47.38
C LEU A 223 -9.59 22.56 48.75
N THR A 224 -10.64 22.17 49.47
CA THR A 224 -10.57 21.44 50.75
C THR A 224 -11.33 20.12 50.62
N VAL A 225 -10.69 19.00 50.99
CA VAL A 225 -11.29 17.66 50.90
C VAL A 225 -11.42 17.03 52.30
N TYR A 226 -12.64 16.71 52.72
CA TYR A 226 -12.91 16.01 53.99
C TYR A 226 -12.99 14.49 53.81
N PRO A 227 -12.46 13.69 54.75
CA PRO A 227 -12.56 12.23 54.69
C PRO A 227 -14.00 11.78 55.00
N ASP A 228 -14.70 11.24 53.99
CA ASP A 228 -15.86 10.34 54.09
C ASP A 228 -16.51 10.18 52.70
N GLY A 229 -16.14 9.12 51.99
CA GLY A 229 -16.56 8.89 50.60
C GLY A 229 -17.40 7.64 50.39
N LEU A 230 -18.62 7.80 49.88
CA LEU A 230 -19.47 6.71 49.40
C LEU A 230 -19.13 6.33 47.95
N LYS A 231 -19.39 5.07 47.58
CA LYS A 231 -19.30 4.61 46.20
C LYS A 231 -20.37 5.28 45.33
N ALA A 232 -20.04 5.56 44.07
CA ALA A 232 -20.92 6.27 43.14
C ALA A 232 -20.75 5.75 41.70
N SER A 233 -21.87 5.51 41.02
CA SER A 233 -21.90 5.22 39.58
C SER A 233 -21.34 6.37 38.76
N PRO A 234 -20.83 6.11 37.53
CA PRO A 234 -20.25 7.14 36.70
C PRO A 234 -21.29 8.19 36.31
N ASN A 235 -20.89 9.46 36.29
CA ASN A 235 -21.72 10.56 35.80
C ASN A 235 -20.94 11.47 34.84
N ILE A 236 -21.28 11.48 33.55
CA ILE A 236 -20.62 12.28 32.52
C ILE A 236 -20.93 13.77 32.74
N ARG A 237 -19.87 14.56 32.92
CA ARG A 237 -19.93 16.00 33.19
C ARG A 237 -19.37 16.85 32.07
N VAL A 238 -18.40 16.32 31.33
CA VAL A 238 -17.90 16.95 30.12
C VAL A 238 -18.41 16.15 28.95
N ARG A 239 -19.15 16.83 28.07
CA ARG A 239 -19.76 16.26 26.88
C ARG A 239 -19.32 17.08 25.68
N PHE A 240 -18.80 16.41 24.66
CA PHE A 240 -18.53 17.03 23.37
C PHE A 240 -19.86 17.37 22.66
N PRO A 241 -19.87 18.35 21.74
CA PRO A 241 -21.08 18.78 21.05
C PRO A 241 -21.76 17.64 20.28
N ALA A 242 -23.09 17.72 20.16
CA ALA A 242 -23.87 16.77 19.35
C ALA A 242 -23.44 16.80 17.87
N GLU A 243 -22.93 17.93 17.38
CA GLU A 243 -22.39 18.09 16.03
C GLU A 243 -21.09 18.90 16.09
N THR A 244 -20.00 18.32 15.60
CA THR A 244 -18.65 18.89 15.57
C THR A 244 -18.22 19.06 14.12
N TYR A 245 -17.95 20.30 13.70
CA TYR A 245 -17.48 20.59 12.35
C TYR A 245 -15.97 20.80 12.34
N ALA A 246 -15.27 20.11 11.43
CA ALA A 246 -13.83 20.26 11.27
C ALA A 246 -13.42 20.12 9.81
N LEU A 247 -12.33 20.77 9.41
CA LEU A 247 -11.84 20.73 8.04
C LEU A 247 -10.98 19.47 7.79
N THR A 248 -11.00 18.97 6.56
CA THR A 248 -10.08 17.92 6.11
C THR A 248 -8.62 18.30 6.40
N GLY A 249 -7.81 17.35 6.87
CA GLY A 249 -6.42 17.54 7.26
C GLY A 249 -6.22 18.14 8.66
N GLN A 250 -7.24 18.72 9.29
CA GLN A 250 -7.15 19.20 10.67
C GLN A 250 -7.33 18.06 11.68
N THR A 251 -7.01 18.35 12.94
CA THR A 251 -7.22 17.42 14.06
C THR A 251 -8.54 17.71 14.75
N ALA A 252 -9.43 16.73 14.88
CA ALA A 252 -10.58 16.82 15.78
C ALA A 252 -10.20 16.38 17.19
N GLN A 253 -10.75 17.07 18.19
CA GLN A 253 -10.64 16.73 19.60
C GLN A 253 -12.03 16.66 20.21
N LEU A 254 -12.42 15.51 20.76
CA LEU A 254 -13.68 15.33 21.47
C LEU A 254 -13.42 15.09 22.94
N GLU A 255 -13.95 15.95 23.81
CA GLU A 255 -13.78 15.85 25.26
C GLU A 255 -14.94 15.07 25.90
N CYS A 256 -14.60 14.07 26.72
CA CYS A 256 -15.55 13.31 27.53
C CYS A 256 -14.94 13.00 28.89
N PHE A 257 -15.63 13.37 29.98
CA PHE A 257 -15.15 13.13 31.33
C PHE A 257 -16.29 12.89 32.30
N ALA A 258 -16.09 11.96 33.25
CA ALA A 258 -17.11 11.54 34.20
C ALA A 258 -16.59 11.50 35.64
N TYR A 259 -17.47 11.82 36.58
CA TYR A 259 -17.23 11.63 38.01
C TYR A 259 -17.58 10.21 38.41
N GLY A 260 -16.97 9.67 39.47
CA GLY A 260 -17.37 8.38 40.03
C GLY A 260 -16.40 7.84 41.09
N ASN A 261 -16.91 6.90 41.91
CA ASN A 261 -16.13 6.23 42.93
C ASN A 261 -16.44 4.73 42.94
N PRO A 262 -15.54 3.85 42.47
CA PRO A 262 -14.16 4.10 42.00
C PRO A 262 -14.08 4.92 40.70
N ILE A 263 -12.88 5.45 40.38
CA ILE A 263 -12.61 6.27 39.17
C ILE A 263 -13.13 5.54 37.91
N PRO A 264 -14.04 6.14 37.13
CA PRO A 264 -14.55 5.53 35.90
C PRO A 264 -13.47 5.39 34.82
N LYS A 265 -13.49 4.27 34.10
CA LYS A 265 -12.74 4.08 32.87
C LYS A 265 -13.53 4.66 31.69
N ILE A 266 -12.83 5.19 30.70
CA ILE A 266 -13.41 5.80 29.50
C ILE A 266 -12.99 4.97 28.30
N HIS A 267 -13.95 4.65 27.44
CA HIS A 267 -13.73 3.92 26.19
C HIS A 267 -14.48 4.62 25.06
N TRP A 268 -13.81 4.87 23.95
CA TRP A 268 -14.41 5.47 22.77
C TRP A 268 -14.73 4.43 21.71
N ARG A 269 -15.81 4.66 20.95
CA ARG A 269 -16.12 3.88 19.75
C ARG A 269 -16.77 4.71 18.66
N LYS A 270 -16.60 4.29 17.41
CA LYS A 270 -17.35 4.83 16.26
C LYS A 270 -18.63 4.00 16.10
N VAL A 271 -19.80 4.63 16.16
CA VAL A 271 -21.09 3.93 16.06
C VAL A 271 -21.25 3.39 14.64
N GLY A 272 -21.46 2.07 14.52
CA GLY A 272 -21.62 1.40 13.22
C GLY A 272 -20.30 1.11 12.48
N GLY A 273 -19.16 1.26 13.14
CA GLY A 273 -17.85 1.00 12.53
C GLY A 273 -16.73 0.79 13.55
N ILE A 274 -15.49 0.86 13.08
CA ILE A 274 -14.29 0.79 13.91
C ILE A 274 -13.74 2.20 14.06
N LEU A 275 -13.19 2.54 15.22
CA LEU A 275 -12.46 3.79 15.38
C LEU A 275 -11.32 3.89 14.34
N PRO A 276 -11.04 5.08 13.80
CA PRO A 276 -9.90 5.27 12.91
C PRO A 276 -8.60 4.80 13.58
N PRO A 277 -7.74 4.00 12.89
CA PRO A 277 -6.49 3.49 13.48
C PRO A 277 -5.56 4.59 14.02
N LYS A 278 -5.66 5.79 13.45
CA LYS A 278 -4.89 6.99 13.79
C LYS A 278 -5.24 7.64 15.14
N VAL A 279 -6.28 7.16 15.83
CA VAL A 279 -6.66 7.61 17.17
C VAL A 279 -5.65 7.16 18.24
N GLY A 280 -5.04 5.98 18.06
CA GLY A 280 -4.05 5.43 18.97
C GLY A 280 -4.52 5.35 20.43
N ALA A 281 -3.64 5.76 21.36
CA ALA A 281 -3.88 5.68 22.81
C ALA A 281 -5.02 6.59 23.32
N SER A 282 -5.48 7.56 22.52
CA SER A 282 -6.55 8.47 22.93
C SER A 282 -7.93 7.80 23.01
N ALA A 283 -8.08 6.58 22.46
CA ALA A 283 -9.31 5.78 22.51
C ALA A 283 -9.74 5.35 23.93
N GLU A 284 -8.82 5.34 24.89
CA GLU A 284 -9.08 4.98 26.29
C GLU A 284 -8.96 6.20 27.23
N GLY A 285 -8.94 7.42 26.67
CA GLY A 285 -8.67 8.67 27.38
C GLY A 285 -9.87 9.62 27.42
N PRO A 286 -9.76 10.71 28.20
CA PRO A 286 -10.82 11.73 28.31
C PRO A 286 -10.89 12.68 27.10
N ILE A 287 -9.92 12.62 26.19
CA ILE A 287 -9.93 13.35 24.92
C ILE A 287 -9.69 12.36 23.81
N LEU A 288 -10.63 12.21 22.89
CA LEU A 288 -10.42 11.50 21.64
C LEU A 288 -9.72 12.45 20.65
N ILE A 289 -8.54 12.08 20.18
CA ILE A 289 -7.78 12.88 19.21
C ILE A 289 -7.80 12.13 17.87
N ILE A 290 -8.39 12.75 16.85
CA ILE A 290 -8.42 12.22 15.49
C ILE A 290 -7.57 13.16 14.62
N PRO A 291 -6.29 12.84 14.40
CA PRO A 291 -5.42 13.65 13.55
C PRO A 291 -5.80 13.50 12.07
N GLU A 292 -5.43 14.50 11.26
CA GLU A 292 -5.51 14.47 9.80
C GLU A 292 -6.87 13.99 9.27
N LEU A 293 -7.95 14.67 9.65
CA LEU A 293 -9.32 14.29 9.29
C LEU A 293 -9.51 14.08 7.79
N ASN A 294 -10.21 13.02 7.42
CA ASN A 294 -10.67 12.74 6.07
C ASN A 294 -12.17 12.41 6.11
N PHE A 295 -12.79 12.25 4.94
CA PHE A 295 -14.23 12.01 4.85
C PHE A 295 -14.67 10.67 5.45
N ASP A 296 -13.78 9.68 5.57
CA ASP A 296 -14.07 8.39 6.19
C ASP A 296 -14.16 8.49 7.72
N ASP A 297 -13.59 9.55 8.33
CA ASP A 297 -13.71 9.80 9.77
C ASP A 297 -15.07 10.40 10.14
N GLU A 298 -15.85 10.88 9.16
CA GLU A 298 -17.20 11.40 9.41
C GLU A 298 -18.09 10.29 10.01
N GLY A 299 -18.93 10.69 10.98
CA GLY A 299 -19.87 9.77 11.60
C GLY A 299 -20.14 10.07 13.07
N MET A 300 -20.91 9.18 13.69
CA MET A 300 -21.28 9.23 15.09
C MET A 300 -20.18 8.59 15.94
N TYR A 301 -19.72 9.30 16.95
CA TYR A 301 -18.78 8.84 17.96
C TYR A 301 -19.49 8.74 19.30
N GLU A 302 -19.14 7.71 20.06
CA GLU A 302 -19.68 7.45 21.38
C GLU A 302 -18.54 7.34 22.40
N CYS A 303 -18.70 8.08 23.49
CA CYS A 303 -17.91 7.93 24.69
C CYS A 303 -18.70 7.07 25.68
N GLU A 304 -18.09 6.00 26.17
CA GLU A 304 -18.66 5.09 27.14
C GLU A 304 -17.81 5.10 28.42
N VAL A 305 -18.43 5.44 29.54
CA VAL A 305 -17.75 5.52 30.85
C VAL A 305 -18.30 4.46 31.79
N TYR A 306 -17.45 3.75 32.53
CA TYR A 306 -17.88 2.67 33.42
C TYR A 306 -16.99 2.48 34.66
N ASN A 307 -17.59 2.07 35.78
CA ASN A 307 -16.91 1.57 36.98
C ASN A 307 -17.67 0.35 37.55
N SER A 308 -17.33 -0.09 38.77
CA SER A 308 -18.02 -1.21 39.41
C SER A 308 -19.50 -0.96 39.74
N GLU A 309 -19.91 0.30 39.79
CA GLU A 309 -21.24 0.73 40.22
C GLU A 309 -22.15 1.09 39.03
N GLY A 310 -21.65 1.12 37.80
CA GLY A 310 -22.49 1.39 36.62
C GLY A 310 -21.73 1.86 35.38
N ARG A 311 -22.50 2.31 34.39
CA ARG A 311 -22.04 2.76 33.07
C ARG A 311 -22.93 3.90 32.54
N GLU A 312 -22.35 4.89 31.87
CA GLU A 312 -23.05 5.96 31.14
C GLU A 312 -22.43 6.14 29.75
N THR A 313 -23.20 6.62 28.78
CA THR A 313 -22.74 6.90 27.42
C THR A 313 -23.16 8.29 26.94
N HIS A 314 -22.39 8.87 26.03
CA HIS A 314 -22.73 10.10 25.32
C HIS A 314 -22.30 10.01 23.86
N GLN A 315 -23.14 10.51 22.95
CA GLN A 315 -22.90 10.47 21.50
C GLN A 315 -22.89 11.86 20.87
N GLY A 316 -22.12 12.00 19.79
CA GLY A 316 -22.13 13.17 18.92
C GLY A 316 -21.49 12.87 17.58
N ARG A 317 -21.78 13.71 16.58
CA ARG A 317 -21.33 13.55 15.20
C ARG A 317 -20.12 14.41 14.91
N ILE A 318 -19.14 13.86 14.19
CA ILE A 318 -18.15 14.65 13.48
C ILE A 318 -18.62 14.80 12.03
N SER A 319 -18.73 16.03 11.56
CA SER A 319 -19.05 16.40 10.19
C SER A 319 -17.84 17.06 9.52
N VAL A 320 -17.20 16.34 8.61
CA VAL A 320 -15.99 16.80 7.93
C VAL A 320 -16.38 17.76 6.80
N GLN A 321 -15.75 18.94 6.79
CA GLN A 321 -15.91 19.99 5.78
C GLN A 321 -14.62 20.12 4.96
N ALA A 322 -14.69 20.70 3.76
CA ALA A 322 -13.52 20.86 2.89
C ALA A 322 -13.54 22.22 2.18
N GLN A 323 -12.37 22.85 2.11
CA GLN A 323 -12.13 24.02 1.26
C GLN A 323 -12.20 23.63 -0.24
N PRO A 324 -12.37 24.59 -1.16
CA PRO A 324 -12.44 24.28 -2.59
C PRO A 324 -11.12 23.70 -3.13
N GLU A 325 -11.21 22.71 -4.01
CA GLU A 325 -10.09 22.12 -4.76
C GLU A 325 -10.46 21.93 -6.24
N TRP A 326 -9.53 22.20 -7.16
CA TRP A 326 -9.79 22.15 -8.61
C TRP A 326 -9.92 20.71 -9.13
N LEU A 327 -11.02 20.42 -9.84
CA LEU A 327 -11.19 19.24 -10.69
C LEU A 327 -10.80 19.54 -12.14
N GLN A 328 -11.07 20.77 -12.60
CA GLN A 328 -10.74 21.23 -13.94
C GLN A 328 -10.36 22.72 -13.90
N VAL A 329 -9.21 23.05 -14.50
CA VAL A 329 -8.67 24.42 -14.63
C VAL A 329 -8.70 24.86 -16.10
N MET A 330 -8.60 26.17 -16.34
CA MET A 330 -8.48 26.75 -17.67
C MET A 330 -7.07 26.65 -18.23
N SER A 331 -6.95 26.93 -19.53
CA SER A 331 -5.68 27.07 -20.23
C SER A 331 -5.79 28.20 -21.25
N ASP A 332 -4.66 28.85 -21.52
CA ASP A 332 -4.56 29.93 -22.50
C ASP A 332 -5.08 29.48 -23.88
N SER A 333 -5.67 30.40 -24.64
CA SER A 333 -6.28 30.09 -25.93
C SER A 333 -6.05 31.20 -26.95
N GLU A 334 -5.64 30.79 -28.14
CA GLU A 334 -5.45 31.65 -29.30
C GLU A 334 -6.47 31.26 -30.38
N VAL A 335 -7.37 32.18 -30.69
CA VAL A 335 -8.62 31.89 -31.40
C VAL A 335 -8.89 32.93 -32.48
N GLU A 336 -9.39 32.52 -33.64
CA GLU A 336 -9.67 33.44 -34.74
C GLU A 336 -10.87 34.35 -34.44
N ILE A 337 -10.85 35.59 -34.94
CA ILE A 337 -12.00 36.49 -34.88
C ILE A 337 -13.25 35.83 -35.49
N SER A 338 -14.45 36.18 -35.01
CA SER A 338 -15.77 35.65 -35.41
C SER A 338 -16.03 34.18 -35.12
N SER A 339 -15.07 33.46 -34.54
CA SER A 339 -15.27 32.09 -34.06
C SER A 339 -15.79 32.06 -32.62
N GLU A 340 -15.76 30.90 -31.97
CA GLU A 340 -16.31 30.67 -30.64
C GLU A 340 -15.22 30.18 -29.69
N LEU A 341 -15.20 30.73 -28.46
CA LEU A 341 -14.41 30.22 -27.35
C LEU A 341 -15.30 29.40 -26.41
N GLN A 342 -14.78 28.28 -25.91
CA GLN A 342 -15.40 27.54 -24.82
C GLN A 342 -14.35 27.12 -23.76
N TRP A 343 -14.49 27.64 -22.54
CA TRP A 343 -13.72 27.22 -21.37
C TRP A 343 -14.60 26.55 -20.33
N SER A 344 -14.03 25.66 -19.52
CA SER A 344 -14.75 24.95 -18.47
C SER A 344 -13.87 24.80 -17.23
N CYS A 345 -14.49 24.99 -16.07
CA CYS A 345 -13.88 24.87 -14.76
C CYS A 345 -14.82 24.15 -13.81
N ALA A 346 -14.24 23.34 -12.92
CA ALA A 346 -14.99 22.60 -11.92
C ALA A 346 -14.15 22.47 -10.65
N ALA A 347 -14.79 22.59 -9.49
CA ALA A 347 -14.15 22.46 -8.19
C ALA A 347 -14.99 21.58 -7.26
N ALA A 348 -14.30 20.80 -6.42
CA ALA A 348 -14.88 20.05 -5.31
C ALA A 348 -14.74 20.82 -4.00
N GLY A 349 -15.58 20.53 -3.01
CA GLY A 349 -15.52 21.16 -1.68
C GLY A 349 -16.79 20.86 -0.89
N LYS A 350 -16.74 21.00 0.44
CA LYS A 350 -17.88 20.78 1.35
C LYS A 350 -17.97 21.93 2.34
N PRO A 351 -18.92 22.87 2.19
CA PRO A 351 -20.03 22.89 1.22
C PRO A 351 -19.58 23.06 -0.24
N ARG A 352 -20.43 22.65 -1.19
CA ARG A 352 -20.14 22.71 -2.62
C ARG A 352 -19.76 24.15 -3.03
N PRO A 353 -18.60 24.37 -3.69
CA PRO A 353 -18.18 25.71 -4.08
C PRO A 353 -19.09 26.31 -5.15
N THR A 354 -19.33 27.62 -5.07
CA THR A 354 -19.95 28.42 -6.12
C THR A 354 -18.91 28.91 -7.11
N ILE A 355 -19.19 28.81 -8.40
CA ILE A 355 -18.28 29.23 -9.48
C ILE A 355 -18.76 30.54 -10.11
N HIS A 356 -17.86 31.51 -10.24
CA HIS A 356 -18.08 32.76 -10.97
C HIS A 356 -16.84 33.16 -11.78
N TRP A 357 -17.00 34.10 -12.71
CA TRP A 357 -15.99 34.46 -13.69
C TRP A 357 -15.59 35.92 -13.60
N LEU A 358 -14.30 36.19 -13.73
CA LEU A 358 -13.72 37.51 -13.83
C LEU A 358 -13.06 37.69 -15.20
N ARG A 359 -13.05 38.93 -15.69
CA ARG A 359 -12.29 39.38 -16.84
C ARG A 359 -11.50 40.62 -16.45
N ASN A 360 -10.18 40.58 -16.63
CA ASN A 360 -9.24 41.62 -16.23
C ASN A 360 -9.47 42.10 -14.78
N GLY A 361 -9.67 41.14 -13.88
CA GLY A 361 -9.89 41.39 -12.45
C GLY A 361 -11.24 41.99 -12.05
N GLN A 362 -12.20 42.06 -12.98
CA GLN A 362 -13.58 42.53 -12.73
C GLN A 362 -14.60 41.43 -13.02
N PRO A 363 -15.78 41.41 -12.37
CA PRO A 363 -16.84 40.44 -12.69
C PRO A 363 -17.20 40.43 -14.17
N LEU A 364 -17.25 39.26 -14.78
CA LEU A 364 -17.61 39.10 -16.18
C LEU A 364 -19.10 39.43 -16.39
N ILE A 365 -19.40 40.34 -17.32
CA ILE A 365 -20.77 40.72 -17.67
C ILE A 365 -21.32 39.70 -18.68
N THR A 366 -22.45 39.06 -18.34
CA THR A 366 -23.05 37.95 -19.11
C THR A 366 -24.23 38.39 -19.99
N GLN A 367 -23.97 39.33 -20.90
CA GLN A 367 -24.96 39.81 -21.87
C GLN A 367 -24.53 39.47 -23.31
N ASP A 368 -25.51 39.33 -24.21
CA ASP A 368 -25.34 39.06 -25.64
C ASP A 368 -24.58 37.76 -25.96
N ARG A 369 -23.34 37.88 -26.46
CA ARG A 369 -22.54 36.80 -27.02
C ARG A 369 -21.78 35.96 -25.98
N VAL A 370 -21.90 36.31 -24.69
CA VAL A 370 -21.19 35.70 -23.56
C VAL A 370 -22.16 34.91 -22.68
N GLU A 371 -21.99 33.59 -22.62
CA GLU A 371 -22.83 32.68 -21.84
C GLU A 371 -22.02 31.97 -20.76
N VAL A 372 -22.57 31.89 -19.54
CA VAL A 372 -21.99 31.15 -18.42
C VAL A 372 -23.01 30.15 -17.89
N ASN A 373 -22.66 28.86 -17.88
CA ASN A 373 -23.53 27.79 -17.37
C ASN A 373 -22.71 26.70 -16.67
N ASN A 374 -23.03 26.39 -15.41
CA ASN A 374 -22.43 25.27 -14.64
C ASN A 374 -20.89 25.21 -14.70
N GLY A 375 -20.21 26.36 -14.58
CA GLY A 375 -18.75 26.43 -14.66
C GLY A 375 -18.17 26.37 -16.08
N ARG A 376 -19.00 26.47 -17.12
CA ARG A 376 -18.59 26.66 -18.51
C ARG A 376 -18.81 28.10 -18.94
N LEU A 377 -17.80 28.71 -19.55
CA LEU A 377 -17.86 30.00 -20.23
C LEU A 377 -17.83 29.77 -21.74
N ARG A 378 -18.78 30.34 -22.47
CA ARG A 378 -18.85 30.32 -23.94
C ARG A 378 -18.94 31.76 -24.46
N ILE A 379 -18.09 32.12 -25.40
CA ILE A 379 -18.12 33.42 -26.08
C ILE A 379 -18.27 33.17 -27.57
N SER A 380 -19.41 33.55 -28.14
CA SER A 380 -19.71 33.41 -29.57
C SER A 380 -19.25 34.66 -30.34
N ASN A 381 -18.97 34.53 -31.64
CA ASN A 381 -18.61 35.64 -32.52
C ASN A 381 -17.52 36.55 -31.91
N LEU A 382 -16.37 35.95 -31.59
CA LEU A 382 -15.26 36.62 -30.92
C LEU A 382 -14.84 37.91 -31.64
N ALA A 383 -14.65 38.98 -30.88
CA ALA A 383 -14.13 40.26 -31.34
C ALA A 383 -12.73 40.52 -30.77
N LEU A 384 -11.93 41.38 -31.41
CA LEU A 384 -10.58 41.72 -30.91
C LEU A 384 -10.60 42.24 -29.47
N GLU A 385 -11.66 42.98 -29.13
CA GLU A 385 -11.94 43.51 -27.81
C GLU A 385 -12.19 42.45 -26.74
N ASP A 386 -12.29 41.15 -27.07
CA ASP A 386 -12.47 40.05 -26.11
C ASP A 386 -11.17 39.54 -25.51
N SER A 387 -10.05 39.88 -26.16
CA SER A 387 -8.72 39.51 -25.69
C SER A 387 -8.51 40.01 -24.25
N GLY A 388 -7.75 39.24 -23.47
CA GLY A 388 -7.42 39.60 -22.10
C GLY A 388 -7.32 38.42 -21.15
N MET A 389 -7.15 38.72 -19.87
CA MET A 389 -7.07 37.71 -18.80
C MET A 389 -8.45 37.39 -18.25
N TYR A 390 -8.76 36.10 -18.16
CA TYR A 390 -9.96 35.60 -17.50
C TYR A 390 -9.57 34.80 -16.27
N GLN A 391 -10.41 34.88 -15.24
CA GLN A 391 -10.28 34.02 -14.07
C GLN A 391 -11.60 33.32 -13.76
N CYS A 392 -11.51 32.02 -13.53
CA CYS A 392 -12.59 31.28 -12.90
C CYS A 392 -12.32 31.21 -11.40
N VAL A 393 -13.32 31.56 -10.60
CA VAL A 393 -13.24 31.66 -9.15
C VAL A 393 -14.19 30.65 -8.54
N ALA A 394 -13.68 29.75 -7.70
CA ALA A 394 -14.49 28.79 -6.95
C ALA A 394 -14.38 29.09 -5.45
N GLU A 395 -15.51 29.31 -4.80
CA GLU A 395 -15.57 29.78 -3.41
C GLU A 395 -16.57 29.00 -2.57
N ASN A 396 -16.19 28.71 -1.33
CA ASN A 396 -17.13 28.37 -0.27
C ASN A 396 -16.74 29.10 1.04
N LYS A 397 -17.52 28.91 2.10
CA LYS A 397 -17.27 29.54 3.41
C LYS A 397 -15.90 29.24 4.05
N HIS A 398 -15.13 28.31 3.49
CA HIS A 398 -13.82 27.88 4.00
C HIS A 398 -12.65 28.31 3.11
N GLY A 399 -12.89 28.84 1.91
CA GLY A 399 -11.82 29.36 1.06
C GLY A 399 -12.25 29.67 -0.36
N THR A 400 -11.32 30.27 -1.10
CA THR A 400 -11.48 30.67 -2.50
C THR A 400 -10.26 30.27 -3.29
N ILE A 401 -10.46 29.63 -4.44
CA ILE A 401 -9.41 29.24 -5.39
C ILE A 401 -9.65 29.89 -6.76
N TYR A 402 -8.57 30.12 -7.50
CA TYR A 402 -8.57 30.81 -8.79
C TYR A 402 -7.89 29.93 -9.85
N SER A 403 -8.43 29.97 -11.06
CA SER A 403 -7.78 29.47 -12.28
C SER A 403 -7.76 30.63 -13.27
N ASN A 404 -6.64 30.87 -13.95
CA ASN A 404 -6.46 31.97 -14.89
C ASN A 404 -6.15 31.46 -16.30
N ALA A 405 -6.55 32.21 -17.32
CA ALA A 405 -6.22 31.94 -18.72
C ALA A 405 -6.23 33.23 -19.55
N GLU A 406 -5.32 33.31 -20.51
CA GLU A 406 -5.24 34.38 -21.49
C GLU A 406 -6.01 34.03 -22.78
N LEU A 407 -6.87 34.93 -23.25
CA LEU A 407 -7.49 34.84 -24.58
C LEU A 407 -6.81 35.79 -25.56
N ARG A 408 -6.37 35.26 -26.70
CA ARG A 408 -5.84 36.06 -27.84
C ARG A 408 -6.69 35.87 -29.08
N VAL A 409 -7.30 36.96 -29.56
CA VAL A 409 -8.10 36.93 -30.79
C VAL A 409 -7.25 37.34 -32.00
N GLN A 410 -7.15 36.47 -33.02
CA GLN A 410 -6.27 36.67 -34.19
C GLN A 410 -7.00 37.13 -35.47
N VAL A 411 -6.29 37.91 -36.31
CA VAL A 411 -6.71 38.35 -37.66
C VAL A 411 -5.58 38.22 -38.69
N GLN A 412 -5.89 37.87 -39.95
CA GLN A 412 -4.92 37.62 -41.03
C GLN A 412 -5.49 37.88 -42.45
N ALA A 413 -4.75 38.59 -43.30
CA ALA A 413 -5.07 38.76 -44.74
C ALA A 413 -4.80 37.46 -45.54
N PRO A 414 -5.45 37.22 -46.70
CA PRO A 414 -5.30 35.96 -47.43
C PRO A 414 -3.86 35.75 -47.91
N ASP A 415 -3.21 34.68 -47.46
CA ASP A 415 -1.86 34.27 -47.89
C ASP A 415 -1.88 32.88 -48.55
N PHE A 416 -1.27 32.78 -49.74
CA PHE A 416 -1.13 31.56 -50.53
C PHE A 416 0.28 30.95 -50.49
N ARG A 417 1.24 31.54 -49.78
CA ARG A 417 2.64 31.09 -49.76
C ARG A 417 2.83 29.62 -49.37
N LEU A 418 1.95 29.10 -48.51
CA LEU A 418 2.02 27.72 -48.03
C LEU A 418 1.13 26.75 -48.82
N ASN A 419 0.08 27.23 -49.49
CA ASN A 419 -0.92 26.40 -50.17
C ASN A 419 -1.28 26.97 -51.55
N PRO A 420 -0.33 27.05 -52.51
CA PRO A 420 -0.69 27.43 -53.87
C PRO A 420 -1.57 26.35 -54.51
N VAL A 421 -2.44 26.75 -55.43
CA VAL A 421 -3.07 25.81 -56.36
C VAL A 421 -1.94 25.03 -57.04
N ARG A 422 -2.06 23.70 -57.05
CA ARG A 422 -1.00 22.82 -57.57
C ARG A 422 -0.58 23.27 -58.98
N ARG A 423 0.74 23.46 -59.17
CA ARG A 423 1.31 23.99 -60.43
C ARG A 423 0.93 23.16 -61.65
N LEU A 424 0.92 21.83 -61.49
CA LEU A 424 0.50 20.86 -62.51
C LEU A 424 -0.51 19.91 -61.87
N VAL A 425 -1.67 19.77 -62.52
CA VAL A 425 -2.78 18.90 -62.11
C VAL A 425 -3.04 17.94 -63.26
N PRO A 426 -2.50 16.72 -63.23
CA PRO A 426 -2.77 15.73 -64.26
C PRO A 426 -4.17 15.14 -64.07
N ALA A 427 -4.86 14.75 -65.15
CA ALA A 427 -6.17 14.11 -65.07
C ALA A 427 -6.42 13.13 -66.23
N ALA A 428 -7.11 12.03 -65.95
CA ALA A 428 -7.39 10.99 -66.94
C ALA A 428 -8.55 11.37 -67.86
N ARG A 429 -8.43 11.01 -69.13
CA ARG A 429 -9.48 11.20 -70.14
C ARG A 429 -10.77 10.47 -69.74
N GLY A 430 -11.90 11.18 -69.82
CA GLY A 430 -13.22 10.67 -69.42
C GLY A 430 -13.47 10.69 -67.90
N GLY A 431 -12.46 11.01 -67.10
CA GLY A 431 -12.55 11.12 -65.64
C GLY A 431 -13.03 12.50 -65.16
N GLN A 432 -12.71 12.80 -63.91
CA GLN A 432 -12.99 14.07 -63.24
C GLN A 432 -11.76 14.58 -62.51
N VAL A 433 -11.66 15.89 -62.28
CA VAL A 433 -10.53 16.52 -61.59
C VAL A 433 -11.02 17.55 -60.59
N LYS A 434 -10.34 17.59 -59.44
CA LYS A 434 -10.56 18.53 -58.34
C LYS A 434 -9.38 19.45 -58.21
N MET A 435 -9.63 20.76 -58.21
CA MET A 435 -8.63 21.79 -57.88
C MET A 435 -9.11 22.52 -56.62
N GLU A 436 -8.32 22.47 -55.55
CA GLU A 436 -8.66 23.10 -54.27
C GLU A 436 -7.95 24.43 -54.09
N CYS A 437 -8.66 25.39 -53.48
CA CYS A 437 -8.12 26.69 -53.10
C CYS A 437 -8.34 26.94 -51.60
N LYS A 438 -7.26 26.94 -50.82
CA LYS A 438 -7.31 27.05 -49.34
C LYS A 438 -6.25 28.05 -48.83
N PRO A 439 -6.50 29.36 -48.96
CA PRO A 439 -5.62 30.37 -48.39
C PRO A 439 -5.67 30.38 -46.86
N ARG A 440 -4.60 30.84 -46.21
CA ARG A 440 -4.64 31.19 -44.79
C ARG A 440 -5.19 32.62 -44.64
N ALA A 441 -6.35 32.79 -44.02
CA ALA A 441 -6.93 34.10 -43.75
C ALA A 441 -7.96 34.05 -42.62
N ALA A 442 -8.00 35.09 -41.79
CA ALA A 442 -8.99 35.30 -40.74
C ALA A 442 -9.42 36.78 -40.74
N PRO A 443 -10.68 37.12 -41.05
CA PRO A 443 -11.81 36.21 -41.28
C PRO A 443 -11.75 35.49 -42.63
N LYS A 444 -12.61 34.47 -42.76
CA LYS A 444 -12.78 33.65 -43.97
C LYS A 444 -12.91 34.54 -45.22
N PRO A 445 -12.08 34.33 -46.26
CA PRO A 445 -12.12 35.12 -47.47
C PRO A 445 -13.21 34.64 -48.43
N THR A 446 -13.65 35.52 -49.33
CA THR A 446 -14.45 35.18 -50.51
C THR A 446 -13.54 34.56 -51.57
N LEU A 447 -13.96 33.45 -52.19
CA LEU A 447 -13.17 32.66 -53.14
C LEU A 447 -13.84 32.57 -54.52
N PHE A 448 -13.05 32.65 -55.59
CA PHE A 448 -13.53 32.45 -56.96
C PHE A 448 -12.43 31.95 -57.92
N TRP A 449 -12.83 31.32 -59.02
CA TRP A 449 -11.93 30.69 -60.00
C TRP A 449 -12.08 31.28 -61.41
N SER A 450 -10.97 31.38 -62.15
CA SER A 450 -10.95 31.75 -63.56
C SER A 450 -10.17 30.75 -64.41
N ARG A 451 -10.47 30.69 -65.71
CA ARG A 451 -9.67 30.02 -66.74
C ARG A 451 -9.22 31.06 -67.76
N GLY A 452 -7.92 31.36 -67.81
CA GLY A 452 -7.43 32.54 -68.53
C GLY A 452 -8.06 33.83 -67.97
N THR A 453 -8.80 34.57 -68.79
CA THR A 453 -9.51 35.79 -68.39
C THR A 453 -10.99 35.57 -68.05
N GLU A 454 -11.52 34.36 -68.23
CA GLU A 454 -12.93 34.04 -68.04
C GLU A 454 -13.20 33.55 -66.61
N LEU A 455 -14.18 34.16 -65.93
CA LEU A 455 -14.63 33.71 -64.61
C LEU A 455 -15.45 32.42 -64.75
N LEU A 456 -15.10 31.39 -63.98
CA LEU A 456 -15.80 30.11 -64.01
C LEU A 456 -17.05 30.16 -63.13
N THR A 457 -18.17 29.71 -63.68
CA THR A 457 -19.45 29.56 -63.00
C THR A 457 -19.96 28.12 -63.10
N ASN A 458 -20.94 27.76 -62.27
CA ASN A 458 -21.49 26.41 -62.24
C ASN A 458 -22.18 26.05 -63.56
N SER A 459 -21.88 24.86 -64.10
CA SER A 459 -22.47 24.27 -65.29
C SER A 459 -22.61 22.75 -65.14
N THR A 460 -23.07 22.05 -66.18
CA THR A 460 -23.18 20.58 -66.17
C THR A 460 -21.84 19.85 -66.09
N ARG A 461 -20.73 20.50 -66.47
CA ARG A 461 -19.37 19.93 -66.41
C ARG A 461 -18.46 20.60 -65.38
N ILE A 462 -18.79 21.79 -64.89
CA ILE A 462 -17.96 22.57 -63.98
C ILE A 462 -18.73 22.91 -62.71
N THR A 463 -18.13 22.69 -61.54
CA THR A 463 -18.71 23.11 -60.26
C THR A 463 -17.66 23.86 -59.44
N VAL A 464 -17.98 25.10 -59.06
CA VAL A 464 -17.23 25.94 -58.14
C VAL A 464 -18.01 26.06 -56.85
N THR A 465 -17.39 25.66 -55.74
CA THR A 465 -18.02 25.68 -54.42
C THR A 465 -17.61 26.94 -53.62
N PRO A 466 -18.44 27.40 -52.66
CA PRO A 466 -18.12 28.58 -51.84
C PRO A 466 -16.84 28.43 -50.98
N ASP A 467 -16.45 27.20 -50.64
CA ASP A 467 -15.19 26.86 -49.94
C ASP A 467 -13.98 26.79 -50.89
N GLY A 468 -14.14 27.16 -52.15
CA GLY A 468 -13.04 27.36 -53.10
C GLY A 468 -12.60 26.12 -53.87
N VAL A 469 -13.46 25.10 -54.01
CA VAL A 469 -13.14 23.90 -54.79
C VAL A 469 -13.72 24.01 -56.20
N LEU A 470 -12.88 23.73 -57.20
CA LEU A 470 -13.26 23.61 -58.60
C LEU A 470 -13.26 22.13 -59.02
N TRP A 471 -14.42 21.64 -59.48
CA TRP A 471 -14.59 20.33 -60.10
C TRP A 471 -14.79 20.47 -61.60
N ILE A 472 -14.13 19.62 -62.38
CA ILE A 472 -14.35 19.49 -63.83
C ILE A 472 -14.62 18.01 -64.15
N TYR A 473 -15.76 17.71 -64.76
CA TYR A 473 -16.23 16.36 -65.07
C TYR A 473 -16.12 16.04 -66.56
N ASN A 474 -16.00 14.75 -66.89
CA ASN A 474 -15.86 14.21 -68.25
C ASN A 474 -14.73 14.91 -69.03
N ILE A 475 -13.51 14.74 -68.52
CA ILE A 475 -12.32 15.45 -68.99
C ILE A 475 -11.97 15.05 -70.41
N SER A 476 -11.78 16.06 -71.24
CA SER A 476 -11.36 15.96 -72.63
C SER A 476 -10.03 16.68 -72.85
N ARG A 477 -9.32 16.39 -73.95
CA ARG A 477 -8.06 17.09 -74.27
C ARG A 477 -8.21 18.61 -74.42
N SER A 478 -9.43 19.12 -74.68
CA SER A 478 -9.70 20.56 -74.74
C SER A 478 -9.81 21.25 -73.38
N ASP A 479 -9.85 20.50 -72.28
CA ASP A 479 -9.89 21.07 -70.92
C ASP A 479 -8.47 21.38 -70.39
N GLU A 480 -7.41 20.94 -71.07
CA GLU A 480 -6.01 21.24 -70.74
C GLU A 480 -5.74 22.76 -70.79
N GLY A 481 -5.16 23.33 -69.73
CA GLY A 481 -5.04 24.79 -69.62
C GLY A 481 -4.73 25.31 -68.22
N LYS A 482 -4.63 26.64 -68.07
CA LYS A 482 -4.32 27.32 -66.80
C LYS A 482 -5.60 27.79 -66.08
N TYR A 483 -5.65 27.53 -64.77
CA TYR A 483 -6.76 27.87 -63.88
C TYR A 483 -6.25 28.65 -62.67
N THR A 484 -6.89 29.76 -62.33
CA THR A 484 -6.45 30.68 -61.27
C THR A 484 -7.54 30.83 -60.21
N CYS A 485 -7.19 30.64 -58.94
CA CYS A 485 -8.05 30.96 -57.80
C CYS A 485 -7.68 32.32 -57.21
N PHE A 486 -8.68 33.07 -56.77
CA PHE A 486 -8.54 34.36 -56.07
C PHE A 486 -9.22 34.28 -54.70
N ALA A 487 -8.62 34.94 -53.70
CA ALA A 487 -9.17 35.08 -52.36
C ALA A 487 -9.14 36.54 -51.89
N GLU A 488 -10.20 36.96 -51.21
CA GLU A 488 -10.37 38.33 -50.71
C GLU A 488 -11.05 38.36 -49.34
N ASN A 489 -10.43 39.04 -48.37
CA ASN A 489 -11.11 39.50 -47.15
C ASN A 489 -10.86 41.01 -46.97
N TYR A 490 -11.42 41.62 -45.93
CA TYR A 490 -11.29 43.07 -45.73
C TYR A 490 -9.85 43.55 -45.45
N LEU A 491 -8.92 42.65 -45.14
CA LEU A 491 -7.50 42.96 -44.91
C LEU A 491 -6.66 42.88 -46.20
N GLY A 492 -7.14 42.21 -47.26
CA GLY A 492 -6.41 42.13 -48.53
C GLY A 492 -6.88 41.05 -49.51
N LYS A 493 -6.17 40.96 -50.64
CA LYS A 493 -6.41 40.00 -51.73
C LYS A 493 -5.16 39.20 -52.07
N ALA A 494 -5.33 37.95 -52.49
CA ALA A 494 -4.25 37.14 -53.06
C ALA A 494 -4.79 36.15 -54.10
N ASN A 495 -3.91 35.56 -54.91
CA ASN A 495 -4.29 34.58 -55.94
C ASN A 495 -3.24 33.49 -56.13
N SER A 496 -3.63 32.40 -56.80
CA SER A 496 -2.74 31.29 -57.13
C SER A 496 -3.20 30.55 -58.40
N THR A 497 -2.26 30.13 -59.26
CA THR A 497 -2.53 29.53 -60.58
C THR A 497 -1.97 28.11 -60.71
N GLY A 498 -2.76 27.19 -61.25
CA GLY A 498 -2.36 25.82 -61.62
C GLY A 498 -2.63 25.48 -63.09
N HIS A 499 -2.02 24.41 -63.59
CA HIS A 499 -2.17 23.93 -64.98
C HIS A 499 -2.75 22.52 -65.02
N LEU A 500 -3.90 22.33 -65.67
CA LEU A 500 -4.53 21.02 -65.91
C LEU A 500 -3.91 20.34 -67.13
N SER A 501 -3.47 19.09 -67.02
CA SER A 501 -2.89 18.29 -68.14
C SER A 501 -3.60 16.94 -68.29
N VAL A 502 -3.94 16.53 -69.51
CA VAL A 502 -4.84 15.36 -69.75
C VAL A 502 -4.06 14.12 -70.21
N ARG A 503 -4.37 12.95 -69.62
CA ARG A 503 -3.63 11.67 -69.77
C ARG A 503 -4.54 10.50 -70.16
N ASP A 504 -3.94 9.41 -70.67
CA ASP A 504 -4.68 8.18 -71.00
C ASP A 504 -5.11 7.41 -69.74
N ALA A 505 -6.22 6.65 -69.85
CA ALA A 505 -6.88 6.02 -68.71
C ALA A 505 -6.40 4.58 -68.42
N THR A 506 -6.38 4.21 -67.15
CA THR A 506 -5.98 2.89 -66.62
C THR A 506 -7.07 1.84 -66.83
N LYS A 507 -6.68 0.60 -67.15
CA LYS A 507 -7.60 -0.55 -67.37
C LYS A 507 -7.04 -1.84 -66.81
N ILE A 508 -7.85 -2.64 -66.11
CA ILE A 508 -7.48 -4.00 -65.67
C ILE A 508 -7.46 -4.95 -66.88
N THR A 509 -6.36 -5.68 -67.05
CA THR A 509 -6.15 -6.64 -68.14
C THR A 509 -6.29 -8.09 -67.70
N LEU A 510 -6.07 -8.41 -66.40
CA LEU A 510 -6.34 -9.71 -65.79
C LEU A 510 -6.93 -9.50 -64.39
N ALA A 511 -8.08 -10.14 -64.12
CA ALA A 511 -8.81 -10.04 -62.86
C ALA A 511 -8.61 -11.29 -61.97
N PRO A 512 -8.66 -11.16 -60.63
CA PRO A 512 -8.50 -12.29 -59.72
C PRO A 512 -9.69 -13.25 -59.73
N SER A 513 -9.45 -14.50 -59.32
CA SER A 513 -10.45 -15.58 -59.23
C SER A 513 -10.71 -16.00 -57.77
N ASN A 514 -11.90 -16.54 -57.50
CA ASN A 514 -12.28 -17.01 -56.16
C ASN A 514 -11.40 -18.20 -55.70
N ALA A 515 -11.16 -18.33 -54.39
CA ALA A 515 -10.32 -19.37 -53.80
C ALA A 515 -10.88 -19.88 -52.44
N ASP A 516 -10.58 -21.15 -52.12
CA ASP A 516 -10.91 -21.81 -50.83
C ASP A 516 -9.64 -22.42 -50.25
N ILE A 517 -9.32 -22.14 -48.97
CA ILE A 517 -8.14 -22.68 -48.26
C ILE A 517 -8.48 -23.13 -46.82
N ASN A 518 -7.64 -23.98 -46.23
CA ASN A 518 -7.67 -24.24 -44.78
C ASN A 518 -6.84 -23.20 -44.02
N GLN A 519 -7.18 -22.92 -42.76
CA GLN A 519 -6.38 -22.09 -41.87
C GLN A 519 -4.95 -22.65 -41.80
N GLY A 520 -3.94 -21.81 -42.05
CA GLY A 520 -2.55 -22.23 -42.15
C GLY A 520 -2.00 -22.31 -43.58
N GLU A 521 -2.86 -22.46 -44.59
CA GLU A 521 -2.44 -22.59 -45.99
C GLU A 521 -2.23 -21.22 -46.66
N ASN A 522 -1.52 -21.22 -47.79
CA ASN A 522 -1.29 -20.01 -48.57
C ASN A 522 -2.29 -19.91 -49.74
N ALA A 523 -2.75 -18.70 -50.07
CA ALA A 523 -3.56 -18.41 -51.27
C ALA A 523 -2.83 -17.40 -52.19
N SER A 524 -3.14 -17.43 -53.49
CA SER A 524 -2.61 -16.47 -54.47
C SER A 524 -3.73 -15.92 -55.36
N LEU A 525 -3.81 -14.60 -55.49
CA LEU A 525 -4.80 -13.86 -56.29
C LEU A 525 -4.09 -12.97 -57.32
N GLN A 526 -4.38 -13.16 -58.60
CA GLN A 526 -3.66 -12.48 -59.69
C GLN A 526 -4.35 -11.20 -60.16
N CYS A 527 -3.61 -10.14 -60.49
CA CYS A 527 -4.18 -8.89 -61.00
C CYS A 527 -3.22 -8.05 -61.85
N HIS A 528 -3.55 -7.82 -63.13
CA HIS A 528 -2.71 -7.05 -64.08
C HIS A 528 -3.48 -5.89 -64.71
N ALA A 529 -2.79 -4.83 -65.18
CA ALA A 529 -3.40 -3.63 -65.76
C ALA A 529 -2.54 -2.91 -66.81
N SER A 530 -3.14 -2.04 -67.63
CA SER A 530 -2.51 -1.14 -68.62
C SER A 530 -2.80 0.34 -68.31
N HIS A 531 -1.87 1.26 -68.59
CA HIS A 531 -1.96 2.70 -68.27
C HIS A 531 -1.14 3.59 -69.24
N ASP A 532 -1.20 4.93 -69.05
CA ASP A 532 -0.34 5.89 -69.77
C ASP A 532 1.14 5.71 -69.41
N PRO A 533 2.07 5.50 -70.37
CA PRO A 533 3.48 5.18 -70.11
C PRO A 533 4.26 6.26 -69.35
N THR A 534 3.75 7.49 -69.30
CA THR A 534 4.39 8.60 -68.59
C THR A 534 4.02 8.67 -67.11
N MET A 535 3.16 7.76 -66.65
CA MET A 535 2.64 7.72 -65.28
C MET A 535 3.07 6.44 -64.58
N ASP A 536 3.37 6.55 -63.28
CA ASP A 536 3.63 5.39 -62.45
C ASP A 536 2.32 4.65 -62.15
N LEU A 537 2.32 3.35 -62.39
CA LEU A 537 1.22 2.46 -62.04
C LEU A 537 1.54 1.74 -60.74
N THR A 538 0.58 1.76 -59.82
CA THR A 538 0.67 1.08 -58.54
C THR A 538 -0.51 0.13 -58.37
N PHE A 539 -0.29 -1.00 -57.71
CA PHE A 539 -1.35 -1.92 -57.32
C PHE A 539 -1.56 -1.85 -55.82
N THR A 540 -2.82 -1.74 -55.42
CA THR A 540 -3.24 -1.86 -54.03
C THR A 540 -4.32 -2.92 -53.92
N TRP A 541 -4.40 -3.56 -52.77
CA TRP A 541 -5.41 -4.55 -52.48
C TRP A 541 -6.22 -4.10 -51.28
N SER A 542 -7.49 -4.45 -51.26
CA SER A 542 -8.36 -4.27 -50.11
C SER A 542 -9.12 -5.55 -49.80
N LEU A 543 -9.36 -5.83 -48.52
CA LEU A 543 -10.21 -6.90 -48.04
C LEU A 543 -11.51 -6.28 -47.51
N ASN A 544 -12.64 -6.63 -48.11
CA ASN A 544 -13.97 -6.10 -47.76
C ASN A 544 -14.02 -4.56 -47.77
N GLY A 545 -13.23 -3.91 -48.64
CA GLY A 545 -13.12 -2.45 -48.75
C GLY A 545 -12.07 -1.80 -47.85
N VAL A 546 -11.39 -2.56 -46.99
CA VAL A 546 -10.28 -2.05 -46.14
C VAL A 546 -8.94 -2.27 -46.85
N PRO A 547 -8.12 -1.23 -47.08
CA PRO A 547 -6.80 -1.38 -47.69
C PRO A 547 -5.89 -2.32 -46.91
N LEU A 548 -5.16 -3.18 -47.61
CA LEU A 548 -4.17 -4.09 -47.05
C LEU A 548 -2.81 -3.40 -47.02
N ASP A 549 -2.12 -3.49 -45.88
CA ASP A 549 -0.70 -3.18 -45.79
C ASP A 549 0.12 -4.37 -46.29
N LEU A 550 0.92 -4.16 -47.32
CA LEU A 550 1.74 -5.17 -47.98
C LEU A 550 3.24 -5.04 -47.62
N GLU A 551 3.59 -4.05 -46.80
CA GLU A 551 4.97 -3.74 -46.41
C GLU A 551 5.29 -4.13 -44.96
N GLU A 552 4.30 -4.66 -44.21
CA GLU A 552 4.50 -5.12 -42.83
C GLU A 552 5.57 -6.23 -42.75
N PRO A 553 6.65 -6.04 -41.97
CA PRO A 553 7.63 -7.09 -41.71
C PRO A 553 6.95 -8.29 -41.04
N ASN A 554 7.05 -9.48 -41.66
CA ASN A 554 6.35 -10.71 -41.26
C ASN A 554 4.82 -10.70 -41.45
N GLY A 555 4.27 -9.78 -42.25
CA GLY A 555 2.85 -9.75 -42.59
C GLY A 555 2.36 -11.00 -43.32
N HIS A 556 1.06 -11.27 -43.18
CA HIS A 556 0.37 -12.37 -43.88
C HIS A 556 0.17 -12.09 -45.38
N TYR A 557 0.37 -10.87 -45.85
CA TYR A 557 0.20 -10.50 -47.25
C TYR A 557 1.55 -10.21 -47.89
N ARG A 558 1.79 -10.74 -49.08
CA ARG A 558 3.04 -10.53 -49.83
C ARG A 558 2.75 -10.20 -51.28
N ARG A 559 3.56 -9.30 -51.85
CA ARG A 559 3.62 -9.07 -53.29
C ARG A 559 4.56 -10.08 -53.95
N MET A 560 4.26 -10.45 -55.18
CA MET A 560 5.18 -11.24 -56.00
C MET A 560 6.27 -10.34 -56.62
N GLU A 561 7.52 -10.80 -56.59
CA GLU A 561 8.65 -10.09 -57.20
C GLU A 561 8.68 -10.33 -58.72
N GLY A 562 8.39 -9.29 -59.50
CA GLY A 562 8.44 -9.31 -60.97
C GLY A 562 7.65 -8.16 -61.58
N LYS A 563 8.14 -7.58 -62.69
CA LYS A 563 7.45 -6.44 -63.35
C LYS A 563 6.05 -6.79 -63.87
N GLU A 564 5.83 -8.03 -64.29
CA GLU A 564 4.54 -8.50 -64.80
C GLU A 564 3.60 -9.01 -63.69
N THR A 565 4.14 -9.44 -62.55
CA THR A 565 3.40 -10.02 -61.42
C THR A 565 3.25 -9.04 -60.25
N ILE A 566 3.60 -7.77 -60.44
CA ILE A 566 3.62 -6.75 -59.38
C ILE A 566 2.23 -6.47 -58.77
N GLY A 567 1.16 -6.84 -59.48
CA GLY A 567 -0.21 -6.74 -58.98
C GLY A 567 -0.75 -8.01 -58.32
N ASP A 568 0.00 -9.12 -58.29
CA ASP A 568 -0.43 -10.38 -57.67
C ASP A 568 -0.26 -10.34 -56.14
N LEU A 569 -1.26 -10.86 -55.43
CA LEU A 569 -1.30 -10.94 -53.97
C LEU A 569 -1.16 -12.39 -53.50
N VAL A 570 -0.18 -12.64 -52.62
CA VAL A 570 -0.02 -13.90 -51.91
C VAL A 570 -0.43 -13.71 -50.45
N ILE A 571 -1.33 -14.56 -49.97
CA ILE A 571 -1.76 -14.62 -48.59
C ILE A 571 -1.05 -15.82 -47.96
N VAL A 572 -0.18 -15.58 -47.00
CA VAL A 572 0.65 -16.58 -46.32
C VAL A 572 0.01 -16.94 -44.99
N ASN A 573 -0.06 -18.23 -44.66
CA ASN A 573 -0.61 -18.71 -43.39
C ASN A 573 -2.02 -18.14 -43.11
N GLY A 574 -2.96 -18.46 -43.99
CA GLY A 574 -4.33 -17.94 -44.00
C GLY A 574 -5.02 -18.10 -42.65
N GLN A 575 -5.69 -17.06 -42.19
CA GLN A 575 -6.48 -17.03 -40.95
C GLN A 575 -7.95 -16.83 -41.31
N LEU A 576 -8.87 -17.16 -40.40
CA LEU A 576 -10.31 -16.97 -40.62
C LEU A 576 -10.67 -15.50 -40.91
N SER A 577 -9.94 -14.56 -40.31
CA SER A 577 -10.06 -13.12 -40.57
C SER A 577 -9.68 -12.70 -42.00
N HIS A 578 -8.95 -13.54 -42.73
CA HIS A 578 -8.59 -13.28 -44.13
C HIS A 578 -9.72 -13.69 -45.10
N ALA A 579 -10.79 -14.36 -44.64
CA ALA A 579 -11.92 -14.65 -45.50
C ALA A 579 -12.67 -13.37 -45.90
N GLY A 580 -13.05 -13.25 -47.16
CA GLY A 580 -13.77 -12.08 -47.65
C GLY A 580 -13.56 -11.80 -49.12
N THR A 581 -13.99 -10.61 -49.54
CA THR A 581 -13.86 -10.14 -50.92
C THR A 581 -12.62 -9.29 -51.04
N TYR A 582 -11.62 -9.79 -51.76
CA TYR A 582 -10.41 -9.08 -52.11
C TYR A 582 -10.66 -8.25 -53.37
N THR A 583 -10.31 -6.97 -53.32
CA THR A 583 -10.41 -6.06 -54.47
C THR A 583 -9.04 -5.50 -54.80
N CYS A 584 -8.56 -5.82 -55.99
CA CYS A 584 -7.38 -5.23 -56.59
C CYS A 584 -7.74 -3.87 -57.19
N THR A 585 -6.90 -2.88 -56.92
CA THR A 585 -6.99 -1.53 -57.48
C THR A 585 -5.68 -1.19 -58.17
N ALA A 586 -5.72 -1.05 -59.49
CA ALA A 586 -4.61 -0.52 -60.27
C ALA A 586 -4.79 0.99 -60.38
N GLN A 587 -3.84 1.76 -59.84
CA GLN A 587 -3.97 3.20 -59.65
C GLN A 587 -2.76 3.94 -60.20
N THR A 588 -3.04 5.01 -60.93
CA THR A 588 -2.07 6.05 -61.28
C THR A 588 -2.35 7.31 -60.46
N VAL A 589 -1.52 8.35 -60.64
CA VAL A 589 -1.77 9.66 -60.03
C VAL A 589 -3.04 10.36 -60.52
N VAL A 590 -3.69 9.85 -61.58
CA VAL A 590 -4.85 10.50 -62.22
C VAL A 590 -6.15 9.70 -62.21
N ASP A 591 -6.08 8.37 -62.12
CA ASP A 591 -7.24 7.49 -62.14
C ASP A 591 -6.95 6.11 -61.52
N SER A 592 -7.99 5.28 -61.42
CA SER A 592 -7.87 3.89 -60.98
C SER A 592 -8.87 2.98 -61.68
N ALA A 593 -8.52 1.69 -61.77
CA ALA A 593 -9.39 0.61 -62.22
C ALA A 593 -9.39 -0.52 -61.18
N VAL A 594 -10.53 -1.21 -61.00
CA VAL A 594 -10.72 -2.21 -59.93
C VAL A 594 -11.26 -3.54 -60.43
N ALA A 595 -10.92 -4.63 -59.75
CA ALA A 595 -11.47 -5.97 -59.93
C ALA A 595 -11.46 -6.78 -58.62
N SER A 596 -12.39 -7.72 -58.43
CA SER A 596 -12.60 -8.39 -57.13
C SER A 596 -12.75 -9.92 -57.23
N ALA A 597 -12.36 -10.62 -56.16
CA ALA A 597 -12.52 -12.07 -55.96
C ALA A 597 -12.82 -12.41 -54.50
N LYS A 598 -13.45 -13.56 -54.22
CA LYS A 598 -13.81 -14.02 -52.87
C LYS A 598 -12.90 -15.15 -52.39
N LEU A 599 -12.36 -15.02 -51.18
CA LEU A 599 -11.61 -16.06 -50.46
C LEU A 599 -12.46 -16.64 -49.31
N VAL A 600 -12.51 -17.96 -49.19
CA VAL A 600 -13.07 -18.66 -48.03
C VAL A 600 -11.95 -19.37 -47.27
N VAL A 601 -11.94 -19.26 -45.94
CA VAL A 601 -10.98 -19.93 -45.06
C VAL A 601 -11.74 -20.85 -44.10
N ARG A 602 -11.36 -22.13 -44.03
CA ARG A 602 -11.93 -23.12 -43.09
C ARG A 602 -11.06 -23.24 -41.85
N GLY A 603 -11.65 -23.35 -40.65
CA GLY A 603 -10.86 -23.38 -39.40
C GLY A 603 -11.50 -24.20 -38.26
N PRO A 604 -10.81 -24.32 -37.11
CA PRO A 604 -11.39 -24.88 -35.89
C PRO A 604 -12.64 -24.11 -35.46
N PRO A 605 -13.57 -24.72 -34.71
CA PRO A 605 -14.83 -24.06 -34.35
C PRO A 605 -14.63 -22.86 -33.43
N GLY A 606 -15.58 -21.92 -33.43
CA GLY A 606 -15.63 -20.81 -32.49
C GLY A 606 -16.03 -21.24 -31.06
N PRO A 607 -15.88 -20.36 -30.07
CA PRO A 607 -16.19 -20.67 -28.68
C PRO A 607 -17.70 -20.99 -28.52
N PRO A 608 -18.06 -22.06 -27.80
CA PRO A 608 -19.44 -22.35 -27.42
C PRO A 608 -20.07 -21.21 -26.62
N GLY A 609 -21.33 -20.91 -26.88
CA GLY A 609 -22.06 -19.79 -26.25
C GLY A 609 -23.05 -20.25 -25.18
N GLY A 610 -23.53 -19.33 -24.35
CA GLY A 610 -24.66 -19.60 -23.44
C GLY A 610 -24.41 -20.67 -22.39
N LEU A 611 -23.17 -20.83 -21.94
CA LEU A 611 -22.80 -21.81 -20.91
C LEU A 611 -23.52 -21.51 -19.59
N VAL A 612 -24.34 -22.44 -19.13
CA VAL A 612 -25.09 -22.36 -17.88
C VAL A 612 -24.96 -23.64 -17.05
N VAL A 613 -24.96 -23.46 -15.74
CA VAL A 613 -25.06 -24.55 -14.77
C VAL A 613 -26.53 -24.81 -14.48
N THR A 614 -26.99 -26.04 -14.66
CA THR A 614 -28.42 -26.39 -14.53
C THR A 614 -28.72 -27.19 -13.28
N ASN A 615 -27.88 -28.16 -12.95
CA ASN A 615 -28.02 -28.99 -11.75
C ASN A 615 -26.70 -29.11 -11.01
N VAL A 616 -26.75 -29.12 -9.69
CA VAL A 616 -25.58 -29.10 -8.81
C VAL A 616 -25.79 -30.14 -7.72
N ASP A 617 -24.91 -31.12 -7.66
CA ASP A 617 -24.83 -32.11 -6.58
C ASP A 617 -23.56 -31.91 -5.75
N ASP A 618 -23.29 -32.81 -4.82
CA ASP A 618 -22.10 -32.77 -3.96
C ASP A 618 -20.81 -33.11 -4.72
N THR A 619 -20.87 -34.02 -5.69
CA THR A 619 -19.70 -34.41 -6.50
C THR A 619 -19.87 -34.23 -8.00
N SER A 620 -20.94 -33.58 -8.45
CA SER A 620 -21.19 -33.39 -9.89
C SER A 620 -21.98 -32.12 -10.20
N VAL A 621 -21.81 -31.59 -11.41
CA VAL A 621 -22.54 -30.44 -11.94
C VAL A 621 -22.97 -30.74 -13.38
N GLU A 622 -24.20 -30.36 -13.75
CA GLU A 622 -24.71 -30.49 -15.12
C GLU A 622 -24.63 -29.14 -15.85
N LEU A 623 -23.94 -29.14 -17.00
CA LEU A 623 -23.71 -27.96 -17.83
C LEU A 623 -24.55 -28.03 -19.11
N ARG A 624 -25.03 -26.87 -19.57
CA ARG A 624 -25.66 -26.70 -20.89
C ARG A 624 -25.03 -25.54 -21.65
N TRP A 625 -24.91 -25.66 -22.97
CA TRP A 625 -24.34 -24.65 -23.85
C TRP A 625 -24.92 -24.73 -25.26
N SER A 626 -24.58 -23.75 -26.10
CA SER A 626 -24.88 -23.71 -27.54
C SER A 626 -23.61 -23.95 -28.36
N HIS A 627 -23.76 -24.49 -29.58
CA HIS A 627 -22.66 -25.11 -30.33
C HIS A 627 -21.48 -24.20 -30.69
N GLY A 628 -21.70 -22.89 -30.86
CA GLY A 628 -20.73 -21.98 -31.47
C GLY A 628 -20.74 -22.04 -33.00
N TYR A 629 -19.94 -21.20 -33.66
CA TYR A 629 -19.79 -21.22 -35.11
C TYR A 629 -18.87 -22.38 -35.54
N ASP A 630 -19.24 -23.13 -36.58
CA ASP A 630 -18.45 -24.26 -37.09
C ASP A 630 -17.27 -23.84 -37.97
N ASN A 631 -17.16 -22.56 -38.33
CA ASN A 631 -16.12 -22.00 -39.20
C ASN A 631 -15.91 -22.80 -40.49
N HIS A 632 -17.02 -23.18 -41.13
CA HIS A 632 -17.06 -23.93 -42.39
C HIS A 632 -16.46 -25.36 -42.29
N SER A 633 -16.39 -25.93 -41.08
CA SER A 633 -16.01 -27.32 -40.82
C SER A 633 -16.74 -27.89 -39.59
N PRO A 634 -17.61 -28.92 -39.75
CA PRO A 634 -18.51 -29.38 -38.69
C PRO A 634 -17.83 -29.70 -37.35
N ILE A 635 -18.47 -29.32 -36.24
CA ILE A 635 -17.99 -29.60 -34.88
C ILE A 635 -18.05 -31.11 -34.62
N GLY A 636 -16.93 -31.68 -34.17
CA GLY A 636 -16.80 -33.11 -33.90
C GLY A 636 -16.97 -33.50 -32.43
N LYS A 637 -16.45 -32.69 -31.49
CA LYS A 637 -16.50 -32.97 -30.04
C LYS A 637 -16.39 -31.73 -29.15
N TYR A 638 -16.70 -31.88 -27.87
CA TYR A 638 -16.45 -30.88 -26.81
C TYR A 638 -15.51 -31.38 -25.71
N VAL A 639 -14.80 -30.44 -25.09
CA VAL A 639 -13.95 -30.65 -23.90
C VAL A 639 -14.35 -29.62 -22.84
N ILE A 640 -14.59 -30.07 -21.60
CA ILE A 640 -14.91 -29.20 -20.47
C ILE A 640 -13.67 -28.97 -19.61
N LEU A 641 -13.34 -27.71 -19.38
CA LEU A 641 -12.37 -27.27 -18.39
C LEU A 641 -13.10 -26.77 -17.14
N GLY A 642 -12.46 -26.90 -15.98
CA GLY A 642 -12.98 -26.39 -14.72
C GLY A 642 -11.85 -25.92 -13.81
N ARG A 643 -12.14 -24.92 -12.98
CA ARG A 643 -11.23 -24.44 -11.95
C ARG A 643 -11.95 -24.32 -10.61
N SER A 644 -11.22 -24.55 -9.52
CA SER A 644 -11.73 -24.43 -8.15
C SER A 644 -11.24 -23.13 -7.50
N SER A 645 -11.96 -22.66 -6.48
CA SER A 645 -11.54 -21.50 -5.67
C SER A 645 -10.24 -21.68 -4.89
N GLN A 646 -9.65 -22.88 -4.87
CA GLN A 646 -8.33 -23.12 -4.27
C GLN A 646 -7.20 -23.04 -5.27
N THR A 647 -7.30 -23.76 -6.38
CA THR A 647 -6.19 -23.89 -7.34
C THR A 647 -6.13 -22.77 -8.36
N HIS A 648 -7.27 -22.15 -8.71
CA HIS A 648 -7.42 -21.13 -9.75
C HIS A 648 -6.97 -21.53 -11.17
N ASP A 649 -6.31 -22.69 -11.33
CA ASP A 649 -5.92 -23.28 -12.61
C ASP A 649 -7.09 -23.99 -13.32
N TRP A 650 -7.21 -23.76 -14.63
CA TRP A 650 -8.11 -24.50 -15.51
C TRP A 650 -7.57 -25.91 -15.76
N LYS A 651 -8.36 -26.93 -15.42
CA LYS A 651 -8.03 -28.34 -15.65
C LYS A 651 -9.14 -29.03 -16.42
N ARG A 652 -8.78 -29.99 -17.26
CA ARG A 652 -9.76 -30.83 -17.95
C ARG A 652 -10.56 -31.61 -16.92
N MET A 653 -11.88 -31.47 -16.96
CA MET A 653 -12.77 -32.13 -16.03
C MET A 653 -13.15 -33.52 -16.53
N ARG A 654 -13.43 -34.44 -15.60
CA ARG A 654 -14.03 -35.72 -15.95
C ARG A 654 -15.53 -35.52 -16.18
N THR A 655 -16.05 -36.13 -17.22
CA THR A 655 -17.44 -35.96 -17.65
C THR A 655 -18.13 -37.31 -17.82
N ASP A 656 -19.45 -37.29 -17.73
CA ASP A 656 -20.33 -38.40 -18.07
C ASP A 656 -21.33 -37.90 -19.13
N PRO A 657 -21.25 -38.36 -20.40
CA PRO A 657 -20.26 -39.33 -20.92
C PRO A 657 -18.83 -38.77 -21.01
N ALA A 658 -17.83 -39.65 -21.04
CA ALA A 658 -16.40 -39.28 -21.06
C ALA A 658 -15.96 -38.58 -22.36
N ASN A 659 -16.65 -38.86 -23.47
CA ASN A 659 -16.47 -38.20 -24.76
C ASN A 659 -17.77 -37.48 -25.12
N ILE A 660 -17.70 -36.17 -25.33
CA ILE A 660 -18.86 -35.34 -25.65
C ILE A 660 -18.87 -35.11 -27.15
N GLU A 661 -19.88 -35.62 -27.85
CA GLU A 661 -20.02 -35.49 -29.31
C GLU A 661 -20.37 -34.06 -29.74
N GLY A 662 -20.08 -33.71 -31.00
CA GLY A 662 -20.26 -32.36 -31.54
C GLY A 662 -21.70 -31.86 -31.63
N ASN A 663 -22.69 -32.76 -31.53
CA ASN A 663 -24.13 -32.44 -31.46
C ASN A 663 -24.65 -32.36 -30.02
N ALA A 664 -23.81 -32.55 -29.00
CA ALA A 664 -24.23 -32.45 -27.61
C ALA A 664 -24.38 -30.99 -27.16
N GLU A 665 -25.49 -30.69 -26.48
CA GLU A 665 -25.78 -29.37 -25.88
C GLU A 665 -25.61 -29.37 -24.36
N SER A 666 -25.25 -30.52 -23.78
CA SER A 666 -25.13 -30.70 -22.34
C SER A 666 -24.18 -31.83 -21.97
N ALA A 667 -23.53 -31.73 -20.81
CA ALA A 667 -22.81 -32.84 -20.20
C ALA A 667 -22.74 -32.68 -18.68
N ARG A 668 -22.60 -33.81 -17.98
CA ARG A 668 -22.40 -33.84 -16.54
C ARG A 668 -20.92 -33.91 -16.20
N VAL A 669 -20.43 -32.93 -15.45
CA VAL A 669 -19.10 -32.94 -14.84
C VAL A 669 -19.16 -33.73 -13.54
N ILE A 670 -18.22 -34.65 -13.33
CA ILE A 670 -18.17 -35.56 -12.18
C ILE A 670 -16.82 -35.47 -11.45
N ASP A 671 -16.69 -36.13 -10.29
CA ASP A 671 -15.54 -36.10 -9.38
C ASP A 671 -15.19 -34.70 -8.83
N LEU A 672 -16.21 -33.89 -8.61
CA LEU A 672 -16.06 -32.61 -7.92
C LEU A 672 -15.93 -32.83 -6.40
N ARG A 673 -15.27 -31.90 -5.71
CA ARG A 673 -15.22 -31.89 -4.25
C ARG A 673 -16.53 -31.32 -3.69
N PRO A 674 -17.12 -31.94 -2.65
CA PRO A 674 -18.25 -31.36 -1.93
C PRO A 674 -17.92 -30.03 -1.28
N TRP A 675 -18.91 -29.14 -1.22
CA TRP A 675 -18.81 -27.82 -0.58
C TRP A 675 -17.64 -26.94 -1.10
N MET A 676 -17.39 -27.01 -2.42
CA MET A 676 -16.33 -26.28 -3.10
C MET A 676 -16.90 -25.47 -4.27
N ASP A 677 -16.36 -24.27 -4.49
CA ASP A 677 -16.75 -23.41 -5.61
C ASP A 677 -15.99 -23.78 -6.88
N TYR A 678 -16.71 -23.89 -7.99
CA TYR A 678 -16.17 -24.19 -9.30
C TYR A 678 -16.68 -23.22 -10.37
N GLU A 679 -15.84 -22.99 -11.37
CA GLU A 679 -16.20 -22.36 -12.64
C GLU A 679 -15.81 -23.28 -13.80
N PHE A 680 -16.56 -23.23 -14.90
CA PHE A 680 -16.39 -24.12 -16.04
C PHE A 680 -16.26 -23.37 -17.37
N GLN A 681 -15.54 -23.95 -18.32
CA GLN A 681 -15.45 -23.52 -19.72
C GLN A 681 -15.63 -24.72 -20.64
N VAL A 682 -16.19 -24.50 -21.83
CA VAL A 682 -16.37 -25.54 -22.86
C VAL A 682 -15.57 -25.16 -24.09
N ILE A 683 -14.83 -26.10 -24.66
CA ILE A 683 -14.05 -25.97 -25.89
C ILE A 683 -14.63 -26.90 -26.94
N ALA A 684 -14.96 -26.37 -28.12
CA ALA A 684 -15.36 -27.16 -29.30
C ALA A 684 -14.14 -27.63 -30.10
N SER A 685 -14.24 -28.75 -30.82
CA SER A 685 -13.17 -29.22 -31.72
C SER A 685 -13.73 -29.90 -32.96
N ASN A 686 -13.10 -29.70 -34.11
CA ASN A 686 -13.38 -30.39 -35.38
C ASN A 686 -12.12 -31.08 -35.93
N ILE A 687 -12.16 -31.54 -37.19
CA ILE A 687 -11.02 -32.21 -37.84
C ILE A 687 -9.79 -31.30 -38.02
N LEU A 688 -9.98 -29.97 -37.98
CA LEU A 688 -8.92 -28.97 -38.15
C LEU A 688 -8.28 -28.57 -36.81
N GLY A 689 -8.90 -28.90 -35.68
CA GLY A 689 -8.34 -28.68 -34.35
C GLY A 689 -9.36 -28.27 -33.28
N SER A 690 -8.84 -27.83 -32.13
CA SER A 690 -9.63 -27.28 -31.02
C SER A 690 -9.78 -25.78 -31.17
N GLY A 691 -10.99 -25.28 -30.90
CA GLY A 691 -11.32 -23.85 -30.86
C GLY A 691 -10.94 -23.16 -29.55
N GLU A 692 -11.37 -21.91 -29.41
CA GLU A 692 -11.22 -21.15 -28.17
C GLU A 692 -12.22 -21.60 -27.08
N PRO A 693 -11.88 -21.46 -25.79
CA PRO A 693 -12.80 -21.75 -24.70
C PRO A 693 -13.94 -20.74 -24.63
N SER A 694 -15.12 -21.20 -24.21
CA SER A 694 -16.26 -20.34 -23.88
C SER A 694 -15.91 -19.31 -22.80
N MET A 695 -16.76 -18.29 -22.63
CA MET A 695 -16.78 -17.54 -21.38
C MET A 695 -16.98 -18.51 -20.20
N ALA A 696 -16.33 -18.21 -19.07
CA ALA A 696 -16.47 -19.00 -17.86
C ALA A 696 -17.93 -18.95 -17.36
N SER A 697 -18.43 -20.08 -16.84
CA SER A 697 -19.71 -20.14 -16.14
C SER A 697 -19.70 -19.24 -14.90
N GLN A 698 -20.87 -18.93 -14.37
CA GLN A 698 -20.96 -18.41 -13.01
C GLN A 698 -20.33 -19.40 -12.02
N SER A 699 -19.70 -18.85 -10.97
CA SER A 699 -19.16 -19.65 -9.87
C SER A 699 -20.28 -20.38 -9.13
N VAL A 700 -20.13 -21.69 -8.98
CA VAL A 700 -21.14 -22.56 -8.38
C VAL A 700 -20.55 -23.42 -7.28
N ARG A 701 -21.23 -23.47 -6.13
CA ARG A 701 -20.84 -24.30 -4.98
C ARG A 701 -21.53 -25.65 -5.02
N THR A 702 -20.75 -26.73 -4.99
CA THR A 702 -21.28 -28.10 -4.83
C THR A 702 -22.01 -28.29 -3.49
N LYS A 703 -22.98 -29.22 -3.44
CA LYS A 703 -23.72 -29.52 -2.19
C LYS A 703 -22.79 -30.06 -1.10
N GLN A 704 -23.23 -29.93 0.15
CA GLN A 704 -22.51 -30.50 1.30
C GLN A 704 -22.63 -32.03 1.34
N ALA A 705 -21.57 -32.71 1.77
CA ALA A 705 -21.53 -34.16 2.02
C ALA A 705 -20.83 -34.46 3.36
N ALA A 706 -20.97 -35.66 3.90
CA ALA A 706 -20.20 -36.04 5.10
C ALA A 706 -18.68 -36.03 4.82
N PRO A 707 -17.82 -35.79 5.83
CA PRO A 707 -16.37 -35.87 5.65
C PRO A 707 -15.96 -37.28 5.21
N THR A 708 -15.16 -37.39 4.15
CA THR A 708 -14.78 -38.70 3.57
C THR A 708 -13.41 -39.19 4.04
N VAL A 709 -12.63 -38.33 4.69
CA VAL A 709 -11.27 -38.61 5.15
C VAL A 709 -11.22 -38.51 6.68
N ALA A 710 -10.48 -39.42 7.32
CA ALA A 710 -10.26 -39.40 8.77
C ALA A 710 -9.14 -38.41 9.16
N PRO A 711 -9.20 -37.76 10.34
CA PRO A 711 -8.12 -36.91 10.84
C PRO A 711 -6.81 -37.68 11.05
N SER A 712 -5.68 -37.01 10.84
CA SER A 712 -4.32 -37.57 10.95
C SER A 712 -3.57 -37.04 12.18
N GLY A 713 -2.33 -37.52 12.40
CA GLY A 713 -1.47 -37.04 13.49
C GLY A 713 -1.95 -37.40 14.90
N LEU A 714 -2.73 -38.47 15.03
CA LEU A 714 -3.28 -38.90 16.32
C LEU A 714 -2.16 -39.36 17.26
N GLY A 715 -2.05 -38.71 18.42
CA GLY A 715 -1.03 -38.99 19.42
C GLY A 715 -1.49 -38.52 20.80
N GLY A 716 -0.55 -38.42 21.74
CA GLY A 716 -0.85 -38.03 23.11
C GLY A 716 0.13 -38.63 24.13
N GLY A 717 0.08 -38.11 25.35
CA GLY A 717 0.96 -38.50 26.45
C GLY A 717 1.32 -37.34 27.37
N GLY A 718 1.59 -37.64 28.65
CA GLY A 718 1.90 -36.65 29.68
C GLY A 718 0.68 -35.88 30.20
N GLY A 719 0.91 -34.85 31.01
CA GLY A 719 -0.12 -34.06 31.68
C GLY A 719 0.06 -34.04 33.20
N ASN A 720 -0.95 -33.52 33.92
CA ASN A 720 -0.95 -33.61 35.37
C ASN A 720 -1.35 -35.02 35.83
N ARG A 721 -1.13 -35.30 37.12
CA ARG A 721 -1.64 -36.52 37.77
C ARG A 721 -3.12 -36.72 37.42
N ASN A 722 -3.51 -37.95 37.12
CA ASN A 722 -4.89 -38.34 36.79
C ASN A 722 -5.42 -37.81 35.43
N GLU A 723 -4.55 -37.34 34.54
CA GLU A 723 -4.94 -36.87 33.19
C GLU A 723 -4.42 -37.76 32.05
N LEU A 724 -5.20 -37.78 30.97
CA LEU A 724 -4.85 -38.31 29.67
C LEU A 724 -5.02 -37.21 28.62
N ILE A 725 -3.92 -36.84 27.95
CA ILE A 725 -3.93 -35.87 26.85
C ILE A 725 -3.93 -36.61 25.52
N ILE A 726 -4.88 -36.29 24.65
CA ILE A 726 -5.01 -36.84 23.30
C ILE A 726 -4.91 -35.69 22.29
N THR A 727 -4.09 -35.83 21.26
CA THR A 727 -3.82 -34.79 20.25
C THR A 727 -4.00 -35.32 18.82
N TRP A 728 -4.34 -34.44 17.88
CA TRP A 728 -4.47 -34.76 16.45
C TRP A 728 -4.19 -33.52 15.59
N THR A 729 -3.99 -33.72 14.28
CA THR A 729 -3.82 -32.63 13.32
C THR A 729 -5.19 -32.10 12.85
N PRO A 730 -5.46 -30.78 12.96
CA PRO A 730 -6.70 -30.20 12.42
C PRO A 730 -6.84 -30.44 10.91
N MET A 731 -8.06 -30.79 10.46
CA MET A 731 -8.31 -31.02 9.03
C MET A 731 -8.45 -29.71 8.26
N ALA A 732 -7.77 -29.64 7.12
CA ALA A 732 -7.88 -28.53 6.18
C ALA A 732 -9.31 -28.39 5.63
N ARG A 733 -9.65 -27.16 5.22
CA ARG A 733 -11.02 -26.75 4.88
C ARG A 733 -11.63 -27.59 3.75
N GLU A 734 -10.82 -27.99 2.78
CA GLU A 734 -11.23 -28.81 1.63
C GLU A 734 -11.63 -30.25 1.97
N TYR A 735 -11.34 -30.73 3.19
CA TYR A 735 -11.76 -32.05 3.66
C TYR A 735 -12.95 -31.99 4.62
N GLN A 736 -13.48 -30.80 4.90
CA GLN A 736 -14.59 -30.60 5.82
C GLN A 736 -15.95 -30.93 5.19
N ASN A 737 -16.05 -30.81 3.86
CA ASN A 737 -17.21 -31.17 3.01
C ASN A 737 -18.58 -30.53 3.40
N GLY A 738 -18.63 -29.60 4.35
CA GLY A 738 -19.88 -28.98 4.80
C GLY A 738 -19.73 -28.07 6.03
N ASP A 739 -20.85 -27.54 6.53
CA ASP A 739 -20.87 -26.67 7.71
C ASP A 739 -21.02 -27.47 9.03
N GLY A 740 -20.80 -26.80 10.17
CA GLY A 740 -20.93 -27.44 11.49
C GLY A 740 -19.87 -28.52 11.73
N PHE A 741 -18.67 -28.31 11.18
CA PHE A 741 -17.57 -29.26 11.26
C PHE A 741 -17.01 -29.40 12.69
N GLY A 742 -16.71 -30.63 13.09
CA GLY A 742 -16.02 -30.95 14.34
C GLY A 742 -15.47 -32.38 14.35
N TYR A 743 -15.04 -32.84 15.52
CA TYR A 743 -14.46 -34.17 15.70
C TYR A 743 -15.23 -35.03 16.70
N ILE A 744 -15.18 -36.35 16.50
CA ILE A 744 -15.66 -37.36 17.44
C ILE A 744 -14.45 -38.19 17.85
N LEU A 745 -14.03 -38.03 19.10
CA LEU A 745 -12.94 -38.75 19.71
C LEU A 745 -13.49 -39.95 20.46
N ALA A 746 -12.94 -41.14 20.22
CA ALA A 746 -13.24 -42.35 20.96
C ALA A 746 -11.97 -42.90 21.62
N PHE A 747 -12.00 -43.13 22.92
CA PHE A 747 -10.86 -43.68 23.66
C PHE A 747 -11.28 -44.72 24.70
N ARG A 748 -10.40 -45.66 25.00
CA ARG A 748 -10.60 -46.68 26.04
C ARG A 748 -9.28 -47.14 26.63
N LYS A 749 -9.30 -47.58 27.88
CA LYS A 749 -8.15 -48.29 28.46
C LYS A 749 -7.90 -49.56 27.66
N GLN A 750 -6.64 -49.82 27.31
CA GLN A 750 -6.28 -50.96 26.46
C GLN A 750 -6.79 -52.27 27.07
N GLY A 751 -7.44 -53.11 26.25
CA GLY A 751 -8.05 -54.37 26.69
C GLY A 751 -9.48 -54.27 27.22
N MET A 752 -10.01 -53.06 27.47
CA MET A 752 -11.42 -52.89 27.84
C MET A 752 -12.34 -52.94 26.60
N PRO A 753 -13.57 -53.48 26.70
CA PRO A 753 -14.46 -53.60 25.54
C PRO A 753 -15.13 -52.27 25.15
N THR A 754 -15.38 -51.38 26.10
CA THR A 754 -16.19 -50.17 25.92
C THR A 754 -15.36 -48.94 25.54
N TRP A 755 -15.81 -48.19 24.52
CA TRP A 755 -15.23 -46.91 24.12
C TRP A 755 -15.96 -45.75 24.80
N THR A 756 -15.21 -44.83 25.41
CA THR A 756 -15.69 -43.50 25.79
C THR A 756 -15.68 -42.61 24.55
N VAL A 757 -16.81 -41.98 24.23
CA VAL A 757 -16.96 -41.15 23.00
C VAL A 757 -17.26 -39.71 23.37
N VAL A 758 -16.52 -38.77 22.78
CA VAL A 758 -16.63 -37.33 23.05
C VAL A 758 -16.75 -36.57 21.73
N ARG A 759 -17.70 -35.63 21.66
CA ARG A 759 -17.82 -34.68 20.54
C ARG A 759 -17.05 -33.41 20.85
N VAL A 760 -16.22 -32.98 19.90
CA VAL A 760 -15.39 -31.78 19.97
C VAL A 760 -15.87 -30.82 18.85
N PRO A 761 -16.76 -29.85 19.16
CA PRO A 761 -17.48 -29.04 18.16
C PRO A 761 -16.69 -27.84 17.63
N HIS A 762 -15.35 -27.93 17.56
CA HIS A 762 -14.50 -26.81 17.16
C HIS A 762 -13.50 -27.24 16.09
N VAL A 763 -13.52 -26.54 14.95
CA VAL A 763 -12.76 -26.83 13.71
C VAL A 763 -11.25 -26.93 13.97
N GLU A 764 -10.70 -26.02 14.77
CA GLU A 764 -9.26 -25.88 15.00
C GLU A 764 -8.76 -26.70 16.19
N SER A 765 -9.65 -27.44 16.87
CA SER A 765 -9.25 -28.28 17.99
C SER A 765 -8.24 -29.32 17.53
N SER A 766 -7.13 -29.39 18.25
CA SER A 766 -6.01 -30.33 18.05
C SER A 766 -5.69 -31.13 19.32
N ARG A 767 -6.45 -30.93 20.40
CA ARG A 767 -6.19 -31.49 21.73
C ARG A 767 -7.48 -31.71 22.51
N TYR A 768 -7.52 -32.82 23.26
CA TYR A 768 -8.51 -33.13 24.29
C TYR A 768 -7.82 -33.62 25.56
N VAL A 769 -8.35 -33.24 26.74
CA VAL A 769 -7.84 -33.65 28.05
C VAL A 769 -8.94 -34.39 28.79
N TYR A 770 -8.65 -35.63 29.18
CA TYR A 770 -9.53 -36.45 30.01
C TYR A 770 -8.93 -36.55 31.42
N SER A 771 -9.67 -36.08 32.43
CA SER A 771 -9.24 -36.12 33.83
C SER A 771 -10.13 -37.07 34.62
N ASN A 772 -9.55 -38.04 35.33
CA ASN A 772 -10.29 -38.99 36.17
C ASN A 772 -9.42 -39.42 37.35
N GLU A 773 -9.92 -39.23 38.58
CA GLU A 773 -9.20 -39.54 39.81
C GLU A 773 -8.75 -41.00 39.95
N SER A 774 -9.42 -41.93 39.26
CA SER A 774 -9.06 -43.36 39.26
C SER A 774 -8.08 -43.75 38.14
N LEU A 775 -7.54 -42.78 37.40
CA LEU A 775 -6.65 -43.03 36.27
C LEU A 775 -5.26 -43.43 36.77
N SER A 776 -4.91 -44.70 36.59
CA SER A 776 -3.56 -45.19 36.92
C SER A 776 -2.49 -44.48 36.09
N ALA A 777 -1.35 -44.22 36.71
CA ALA A 777 -0.19 -43.62 36.06
C ALA A 777 0.35 -44.52 34.93
N TYR A 778 0.81 -43.89 33.85
CA TYR A 778 1.42 -44.54 32.68
C TYR A 778 0.61 -45.75 32.12
N CYS A 779 -0.71 -45.64 32.15
CA CYS A 779 -1.63 -46.67 31.70
C CYS A 779 -1.92 -46.50 30.19
N PRO A 780 -1.88 -47.57 29.37
CA PRO A 780 -2.13 -47.46 27.93
C PRO A 780 -3.62 -47.31 27.60
N PHE A 781 -3.91 -46.43 26.65
CA PHE A 781 -5.23 -46.16 26.08
C PHE A 781 -5.18 -46.30 24.57
N GLU A 782 -6.17 -47.01 24.02
CA GLU A 782 -6.44 -47.02 22.60
C GLU A 782 -7.32 -45.83 22.25
N VAL A 783 -6.93 -45.06 21.23
CA VAL A 783 -7.63 -43.85 20.79
C VAL A 783 -7.88 -43.90 19.28
N ARG A 784 -9.04 -43.43 18.84
CA ARG A 784 -9.39 -43.22 17.42
C ARG A 784 -10.25 -41.99 17.27
N ILE A 785 -10.13 -41.29 16.15
CA ILE A 785 -10.85 -40.03 15.91
C ILE A 785 -11.52 -40.04 14.54
N LYS A 786 -12.69 -39.43 14.41
CA LYS A 786 -13.34 -39.15 13.13
C LYS A 786 -13.82 -37.71 13.07
N ALA A 787 -13.98 -37.18 11.86
CA ALA A 787 -14.61 -35.89 11.66
C ALA A 787 -16.13 -36.02 11.48
N TYR A 788 -16.88 -34.96 11.74
CA TYR A 788 -18.30 -34.88 11.42
C TYR A 788 -18.66 -33.48 10.94
N ASN A 789 -19.78 -33.36 10.23
CA ASN A 789 -20.41 -32.10 9.89
C ASN A 789 -21.96 -32.27 9.95
N LYS A 790 -22.74 -31.25 9.57
CA LYS A 790 -24.22 -31.36 9.62
C LYS A 790 -24.82 -32.42 8.69
N LYS A 791 -24.08 -32.92 7.69
CA LYS A 791 -24.55 -33.99 6.79
C LYS A 791 -24.29 -35.38 7.34
N GLY A 792 -23.25 -35.56 8.15
CA GLY A 792 -22.97 -36.85 8.77
C GLY A 792 -21.58 -36.96 9.34
N GLU A 793 -21.26 -38.18 9.78
CA GLU A 793 -19.98 -38.54 10.39
C GLU A 793 -19.09 -39.26 9.36
N GLY A 794 -17.81 -38.92 9.33
CA GLY A 794 -16.81 -39.56 8.48
C GLY A 794 -16.23 -40.86 9.06
N PRO A 795 -15.23 -41.46 8.39
CA PRO A 795 -14.58 -42.67 8.89
C PRO A 795 -13.68 -42.38 10.11
N PHE A 796 -13.52 -43.39 10.98
CA PHE A 796 -12.52 -43.35 12.05
C PHE A 796 -11.10 -43.48 11.50
N SER A 797 -10.16 -42.80 12.16
CA SER A 797 -8.72 -42.99 11.99
C SER A 797 -8.30 -44.41 12.38
N GLN A 798 -7.07 -44.77 12.04
CA GLN A 798 -6.41 -45.91 12.67
C GLN A 798 -6.32 -45.70 14.18
N ILE A 799 -6.31 -46.80 14.95
CA ILE A 799 -6.17 -46.76 16.40
C ILE A 799 -4.72 -46.42 16.75
N ALA A 800 -4.52 -45.42 17.60
CA ALA A 800 -3.23 -45.11 18.22
C ALA A 800 -3.23 -45.52 19.70
N VAL A 801 -2.05 -45.84 20.24
CA VAL A 801 -1.88 -46.12 21.67
C VAL A 801 -1.17 -44.94 22.34
N VAL A 802 -1.80 -44.37 23.36
CA VAL A 802 -1.29 -43.24 24.16
C VAL A 802 -1.28 -43.64 25.64
N HIS A 803 -0.47 -42.97 26.46
CA HIS A 803 -0.38 -43.28 27.89
C HIS A 803 -0.88 -42.11 28.73
N SER A 804 -1.51 -42.40 29.88
CA SER A 804 -1.79 -41.39 30.91
C SER A 804 -0.49 -40.83 31.50
N ALA A 805 -0.59 -39.74 32.27
CA ALA A 805 0.57 -39.10 32.90
C ALA A 805 1.43 -40.07 33.72
N GLU A 806 2.75 -39.85 33.73
CA GLU A 806 3.69 -40.59 34.57
C GLU A 806 3.59 -40.12 36.04
N GLU A 807 3.85 -41.02 37.00
CA GLU A 807 4.01 -40.69 38.43
C GLU A 807 5.41 -41.07 38.90
N GLU A 808 5.91 -40.45 39.99
CA GLU A 808 7.23 -40.78 40.54
C GLU A 808 7.38 -42.30 40.79
N PRO A 809 8.56 -42.90 40.52
CA PRO A 809 8.76 -44.33 40.72
C PRO A 809 8.47 -44.74 42.17
N THR A 810 7.70 -45.81 42.40
CA THR A 810 7.36 -46.24 43.77
C THR A 810 8.34 -47.25 44.37
N VAL A 811 9.36 -47.68 43.60
CA VAL A 811 10.30 -48.72 44.00
C VAL A 811 11.71 -48.15 44.12
N SER A 812 12.43 -48.55 45.17
CA SER A 812 13.83 -48.21 45.36
C SER A 812 14.77 -49.32 44.85
N PRO A 813 15.94 -48.97 44.28
CA PRO A 813 16.99 -49.93 43.92
C PRO A 813 17.40 -50.82 45.11
N ARG A 814 17.69 -52.10 44.83
CA ARG A 814 18.04 -53.10 45.86
C ARG A 814 19.44 -53.69 45.63
N ARG A 815 19.95 -54.38 46.66
CA ARG A 815 21.29 -55.01 46.70
C ARG A 815 22.43 -54.06 46.32
N ILE A 816 22.47 -52.93 47.02
CA ILE A 816 23.48 -51.92 46.73
C ILE A 816 24.82 -52.34 47.32
N ASN A 817 25.84 -52.28 46.47
CA ASN A 817 27.21 -52.46 46.86
C ASN A 817 28.00 -51.18 46.60
N ALA A 818 28.80 -50.74 47.58
CA ALA A 818 29.69 -49.59 47.44
C ALA A 818 31.11 -50.01 47.82
N THR A 819 32.03 -49.92 46.87
CA THR A 819 33.42 -50.34 47.04
C THR A 819 34.36 -49.16 46.81
N ALA A 820 35.33 -48.97 47.72
CA ALA A 820 36.35 -47.93 47.56
C ALA A 820 37.36 -48.33 46.50
N LEU A 821 37.45 -47.55 45.43
CA LEU A 821 38.43 -47.73 44.37
C LEU A 821 39.77 -47.12 44.78
N THR A 822 39.75 -45.87 45.25
CA THR A 822 40.92 -45.10 45.66
C THR A 822 40.67 -44.38 46.98
N ALA A 823 41.60 -43.54 47.42
CA ALA A 823 41.39 -42.63 48.54
C ALA A 823 40.34 -41.53 48.24
N TYR A 824 39.98 -41.31 46.97
CA TYR A 824 39.13 -40.21 46.53
C TYR A 824 37.91 -40.66 45.71
N GLU A 825 37.74 -41.97 45.50
CA GLU A 825 36.71 -42.51 44.61
C GLU A 825 36.10 -43.80 45.15
N ILE A 826 34.79 -43.94 44.94
CA ILE A 826 34.02 -45.16 45.18
C ILE A 826 33.29 -45.57 43.90
N GLN A 827 33.04 -46.86 43.75
CA GLN A 827 32.12 -47.41 42.77
C GLN A 827 30.90 -47.96 43.49
N VAL A 828 29.72 -47.64 42.96
CA VAL A 828 28.43 -48.04 43.51
C VAL A 828 27.69 -48.85 42.46
N SER A 829 27.14 -50.00 42.82
CA SER A 829 26.35 -50.86 41.92
C SER A 829 25.06 -51.34 42.59
N TRP A 830 24.03 -51.63 41.80
CA TRP A 830 22.70 -52.05 42.24
C TRP A 830 22.06 -53.06 41.29
N ASP A 831 21.00 -53.72 41.75
CA ASP A 831 20.18 -54.58 40.88
C ASP A 831 19.35 -53.73 39.90
N PRO A 832 19.25 -54.10 38.60
CA PRO A 832 18.39 -53.41 37.65
C PRO A 832 16.91 -53.45 38.06
N ILE A 833 16.21 -52.32 37.94
CA ILE A 833 14.76 -52.25 38.17
C ILE A 833 14.01 -52.67 36.90
N GLN A 834 13.05 -53.58 37.03
CA GLN A 834 12.20 -54.01 35.92
C GLN A 834 11.22 -52.89 35.51
N HIS A 835 11.07 -52.66 34.20
CA HIS A 835 10.28 -51.56 33.61
C HIS A 835 8.82 -51.48 34.09
N LEU A 836 8.22 -52.60 34.49
CA LEU A 836 6.77 -52.69 34.79
C LEU A 836 6.35 -52.06 36.13
N ILE A 837 7.28 -51.55 36.95
CA ILE A 837 7.00 -51.16 38.35
C ILE A 837 7.36 -49.68 38.62
N ILE A 838 7.55 -48.89 37.57
CA ILE A 838 8.14 -47.53 37.63
C ILE A 838 7.06 -46.44 37.51
N ASN A 839 5.80 -46.82 37.26
CA ASN A 839 4.68 -45.90 37.02
C ASN A 839 4.99 -44.85 35.92
N GLY A 840 5.86 -45.21 34.96
CA GLY A 840 6.41 -44.34 33.93
C GLY A 840 7.59 -44.98 33.22
N VAL A 841 8.33 -44.19 32.42
CA VAL A 841 9.55 -44.63 31.73
C VAL A 841 10.77 -44.29 32.58
N LEU A 842 11.55 -45.30 32.97
CA LEU A 842 12.81 -45.08 33.70
C LEU A 842 13.77 -44.21 32.89
N ARG A 843 14.17 -43.07 33.44
CA ARG A 843 15.14 -42.15 32.82
C ARG A 843 16.56 -42.35 33.35
N GLY A 844 16.69 -42.82 34.59
CA GLY A 844 17.97 -43.20 35.20
C GLY A 844 17.90 -43.27 36.72
N TYR A 845 19.05 -43.09 37.37
CA TYR A 845 19.18 -43.15 38.83
C TYR A 845 19.86 -41.90 39.41
N GLU A 846 19.46 -41.48 40.61
CA GLU A 846 20.10 -40.43 41.41
C GLU A 846 20.82 -41.09 42.60
N ILE A 847 22.10 -40.83 42.76
CA ILE A 847 22.95 -41.35 43.82
C ILE A 847 23.19 -40.21 44.81
N ARG A 848 22.85 -40.44 46.08
CA ARG A 848 23.09 -39.50 47.18
C ARG A 848 24.18 -40.03 48.09
N TYR A 849 25.14 -39.20 48.45
CA TYR A 849 26.22 -39.59 49.35
C TYR A 849 26.61 -38.47 50.33
N TRP A 850 26.96 -38.84 51.56
CA TRP A 850 27.34 -37.90 52.62
C TRP A 850 28.26 -38.55 53.66
N ARG A 851 28.98 -37.75 54.43
CA ARG A 851 29.91 -38.26 55.46
C ARG A 851 29.14 -38.76 56.70
N GLN A 852 29.73 -39.67 57.46
CA GLN A 852 29.08 -40.30 58.63
C GLN A 852 28.52 -39.31 59.67
N HIS A 853 29.16 -38.14 59.82
CA HIS A 853 28.77 -37.12 60.79
C HIS A 853 27.84 -36.04 60.20
N GLU A 854 27.47 -36.17 58.93
CA GLU A 854 26.55 -35.27 58.25
C GLU A 854 25.13 -35.84 58.24
N ARG A 855 24.15 -34.94 58.08
CA ARG A 855 22.75 -35.33 57.87
C ARG A 855 22.54 -35.69 56.40
N GLU A 856 21.67 -36.66 56.15
CA GLU A 856 21.27 -37.05 54.78
C GLU A 856 20.71 -35.88 53.96
N ALA A 857 20.09 -34.89 54.60
CA ALA A 857 19.63 -33.67 53.95
C ALA A 857 20.77 -32.84 53.30
N ALA A 858 22.02 -33.04 53.75
CA ALA A 858 23.21 -32.39 53.20
C ALA A 858 23.97 -33.29 52.20
N ALA A 859 23.35 -34.37 51.73
CA ALA A 859 23.98 -35.28 50.77
C ALA A 859 24.20 -34.65 49.40
N ASP A 860 25.41 -34.84 48.88
CA ASP A 860 25.77 -34.55 47.50
C ASP A 860 25.05 -35.53 46.56
N ARG A 861 24.79 -35.11 45.31
CA ARG A 861 23.95 -35.86 44.35
C ARG A 861 24.64 -36.05 43.00
N VAL A 862 24.54 -37.25 42.44
CA VAL A 862 25.00 -37.58 41.08
C VAL A 862 23.89 -38.31 40.34
N ARG A 863 23.53 -37.88 39.13
CA ARG A 863 22.54 -38.56 38.29
C ARG A 863 23.19 -39.36 37.18
N THR A 864 22.68 -40.56 36.92
CA THR A 864 22.96 -41.36 35.74
C THR A 864 21.81 -41.24 34.74
N ALA A 865 22.11 -41.41 33.45
CA ALA A 865 21.12 -41.49 32.38
C ALA A 865 21.09 -42.91 31.82
N GLY A 866 19.90 -43.42 31.52
CA GLY A 866 19.72 -44.75 30.97
C GLY A 866 19.58 -45.85 32.03
N LEU A 867 19.75 -47.10 31.59
CA LEU A 867 19.46 -48.31 32.37
C LEU A 867 20.70 -48.88 33.09
N GLU A 868 21.81 -48.14 33.10
CA GLU A 868 23.04 -48.57 33.77
C GLU A 868 22.81 -48.78 35.27
N ASN A 869 23.40 -49.84 35.80
CA ASN A 869 23.23 -50.27 37.18
C ASN A 869 24.53 -50.16 38.02
N THR A 870 25.48 -49.36 37.54
CA THR A 870 26.73 -49.05 38.23
C THR A 870 27.12 -47.60 37.94
N ALA A 871 27.79 -46.94 38.90
CA ALA A 871 28.29 -45.58 38.75
C ALA A 871 29.53 -45.33 39.61
N ARG A 872 30.37 -44.38 39.19
CA ARG A 872 31.55 -43.93 39.95
C ARG A 872 31.27 -42.57 40.58
N VAL A 873 31.63 -42.43 41.86
CA VAL A 873 31.56 -41.17 42.60
C VAL A 873 32.99 -40.78 42.97
N THR A 874 33.41 -39.59 42.54
CA THR A 874 34.79 -39.09 42.65
C THR A 874 34.87 -37.85 43.54
N GLY A 875 36.09 -37.40 43.89
CA GLY A 875 36.32 -36.20 44.71
C GLY A 875 36.06 -36.37 46.21
N LEU A 876 36.06 -37.61 46.71
CA LEU A 876 35.78 -37.94 48.11
C LEU A 876 36.98 -37.69 49.02
N ARG A 877 36.75 -37.56 50.33
CA ARG A 877 37.83 -37.42 51.31
C ARG A 877 38.48 -38.78 51.62
N PRO A 878 39.81 -38.85 51.76
CA PRO A 878 40.51 -40.09 52.16
C PRO A 878 40.13 -40.61 53.54
N ASN A 879 40.22 -41.92 53.72
CA ASN A 879 39.95 -42.63 54.98
C ASN A 879 38.66 -42.18 55.69
N THR A 880 37.63 -41.85 54.93
CA THR A 880 36.39 -41.24 55.44
C THR A 880 35.24 -42.18 55.15
N LEU A 881 34.40 -42.40 56.17
CA LEU A 881 33.19 -43.20 56.03
C LEU A 881 32.08 -42.38 55.39
N TYR A 882 31.57 -42.87 54.26
CA TYR A 882 30.44 -42.30 53.52
C TYR A 882 29.22 -43.21 53.63
N HIS A 883 28.05 -42.58 53.72
CA HIS A 883 26.75 -43.20 53.50
C HIS A 883 26.32 -42.97 52.06
N VAL A 884 25.71 -43.97 51.43
CA VAL A 884 25.25 -43.90 50.04
C VAL A 884 23.83 -44.47 49.92
N THR A 885 22.97 -43.75 49.21
CA THR A 885 21.62 -44.19 48.80
C THR A 885 21.40 -43.91 47.31
N ILE A 886 20.50 -44.66 46.68
CA ILE A 886 20.21 -44.57 45.24
C ILE A 886 18.69 -44.52 45.05
N LEU A 887 18.24 -43.67 44.14
CA LEU A 887 16.84 -43.41 43.82
C LEU A 887 16.64 -43.58 42.31
N ALA A 888 15.58 -44.27 41.88
CA ALA A 888 15.21 -44.29 40.46
C ALA A 888 14.44 -43.01 40.10
N TYR A 889 14.56 -42.51 38.86
CA TYR A 889 13.77 -41.35 38.42
C TYR A 889 13.18 -41.51 37.01
N ASN A 890 12.03 -40.89 36.79
CA ASN A 890 11.35 -40.77 35.49
C ASN A 890 11.02 -39.30 35.18
N SER A 891 10.13 -39.01 34.23
CA SER A 891 9.78 -37.61 33.92
C SER A 891 8.94 -36.92 34.98
N ALA A 892 8.32 -37.68 35.90
CA ALA A 892 7.51 -37.13 36.98
C ALA A 892 8.35 -36.76 38.22
N GLY A 893 9.46 -37.46 38.47
CA GLY A 893 10.36 -37.15 39.59
C GLY A 893 11.19 -38.34 40.07
N THR A 894 11.71 -38.25 41.30
CA THR A 894 12.58 -39.26 41.93
C THR A 894 11.79 -40.14 42.90
N GLY A 895 11.93 -41.45 42.79
CA GLY A 895 11.30 -42.42 43.70
C GLY A 895 11.95 -42.53 45.07
N PRO A 896 11.56 -43.50 45.92
CA PRO A 896 12.08 -43.64 47.26
C PRO A 896 13.57 -44.04 47.27
N PRO A 897 14.34 -43.65 48.30
CA PRO A 897 15.73 -44.07 48.44
C PRO A 897 15.83 -45.55 48.81
N SER A 898 16.89 -46.15 48.31
CA SER A 898 17.31 -47.50 48.67
C SER A 898 17.75 -47.61 50.14
N PRO A 899 17.93 -48.85 50.65
CA PRO A 899 18.65 -49.05 51.91
C PRO A 899 20.03 -48.40 51.85
N ARG A 900 20.42 -47.73 52.93
CA ARG A 900 21.75 -47.10 53.07
C ARG A 900 22.84 -48.16 53.06
N THR A 901 23.88 -47.94 52.27
CA THR A 901 25.14 -48.68 52.36
C THR A 901 26.25 -47.78 52.87
N THR A 902 27.32 -48.35 53.38
CA THR A 902 28.46 -47.60 53.91
C THR A 902 29.75 -48.04 53.26
N VAL A 903 30.59 -47.09 52.91
CA VAL A 903 31.92 -47.35 52.33
C VAL A 903 32.94 -46.42 52.96
N ILE A 904 34.10 -46.95 53.32
CA ILE A 904 35.23 -46.16 53.80
C ILE A 904 36.20 -46.03 52.63
N THR A 905 36.48 -44.80 52.19
CA THR A 905 37.50 -44.54 51.17
C THR A 905 38.87 -45.02 51.65
N LYS A 906 39.76 -45.42 50.73
CA LYS A 906 41.08 -45.92 51.13
C LYS A 906 41.89 -44.84 51.85
N LYS A 907 42.88 -45.26 52.65
CA LYS A 907 43.86 -44.32 53.23
C LYS A 907 44.61 -43.60 52.09
N PRO A 908 44.96 -42.32 52.25
CA PRO A 908 45.76 -41.61 51.28
C PRO A 908 47.14 -42.25 51.14
N PRO A 909 47.80 -42.12 49.97
CA PRO A 909 49.17 -42.60 49.79
C PRO A 909 50.14 -41.89 50.76
N PRO A 910 51.31 -42.49 51.05
CA PRO A 910 52.31 -41.89 51.93
C PRO A 910 52.68 -40.46 51.48
N SER A 911 52.56 -39.49 52.40
CA SER A 911 52.77 -38.06 52.09
C SER A 911 54.24 -37.62 52.15
N ARG A 912 55.11 -38.44 52.76
CA ARG A 912 56.52 -38.13 52.94
C ARG A 912 57.40 -38.88 51.94
N PRO A 913 58.32 -38.19 51.24
CA PRO A 913 59.34 -38.87 50.43
C PRO A 913 60.39 -39.56 51.33
N PRO A 914 61.18 -40.50 50.78
CA PRO A 914 62.30 -41.11 51.51
C PRO A 914 63.31 -40.08 52.04
N GLY A 915 63.68 -40.22 53.31
CA GLY A 915 64.68 -39.37 53.97
C GLY A 915 66.09 -39.91 53.83
N ASN A 916 67.09 -39.07 54.15
CA ASN A 916 68.51 -39.45 54.24
C ASN A 916 69.05 -40.12 52.97
N ILE A 917 68.68 -39.56 51.82
CA ILE A 917 69.08 -40.07 50.52
C ILE A 917 70.59 -39.82 50.37
N SER A 918 71.36 -40.90 50.34
CA SER A 918 72.79 -40.88 50.05
C SER A 918 73.06 -41.70 48.81
N TRP A 919 74.07 -41.30 48.06
CA TRP A 919 74.47 -42.02 46.88
C TRP A 919 75.98 -42.06 46.77
N LYS A 920 76.49 -43.18 46.25
CA LYS A 920 77.91 -43.36 45.95
C LYS A 920 78.04 -43.90 44.54
N VAL A 921 79.00 -43.34 43.80
CA VAL A 921 79.40 -43.86 42.49
C VAL A 921 80.62 -44.74 42.70
N ASP A 922 80.54 -46.01 42.26
CA ASP A 922 81.68 -46.92 42.16
C ASP A 922 81.76 -47.40 40.71
N GLY A 923 82.73 -46.89 39.96
CA GLY A 923 82.88 -47.18 38.53
C GLY A 923 81.63 -46.79 37.72
N SER A 924 80.96 -47.78 37.12
CA SER A 924 79.79 -47.61 36.23
C SER A 924 78.43 -47.72 36.93
N TRP A 925 78.38 -47.81 38.27
CA TRP A 925 77.13 -47.97 39.01
C TRP A 925 76.95 -46.88 40.06
N VAL A 926 75.72 -46.39 40.19
CA VAL A 926 75.31 -45.50 41.29
C VAL A 926 74.50 -46.32 42.29
N THR A 927 75.02 -46.47 43.50
CA THR A 927 74.25 -47.05 44.61
C THR A 927 73.52 -45.91 45.32
N VAL A 928 72.20 -45.90 45.26
CA VAL A 928 71.36 -44.94 46.00
C VAL A 928 70.77 -45.66 47.21
N ARG A 929 70.95 -45.09 48.39
CA ARG A 929 70.39 -45.56 49.65
C ARG A 929 69.49 -44.49 50.23
N TRP A 930 68.37 -44.90 50.80
CA TRP A 930 67.46 -44.01 51.51
C TRP A 930 66.92 -44.73 52.74
N ASP A 931 66.47 -43.95 53.71
CA ASP A 931 65.78 -44.48 54.86
C ASP A 931 64.41 -45.02 54.43
N HIS A 932 64.05 -46.20 54.92
CA HIS A 932 62.74 -46.78 54.68
C HIS A 932 61.64 -45.85 55.21
N VAL A 933 60.76 -45.38 54.32
CA VAL A 933 59.58 -44.58 54.67
C VAL A 933 58.62 -45.46 55.47
N LYS A 934 58.43 -45.15 56.75
CA LYS A 934 57.33 -45.70 57.53
C LYS A 934 56.06 -44.89 57.23
N SER A 935 55.06 -45.54 56.66
CA SER A 935 53.73 -44.93 56.51
C SER A 935 53.18 -44.59 57.90
N MET A 936 52.59 -43.40 58.04
CA MET A 936 51.89 -43.03 59.27
C MET A 936 50.60 -43.87 59.43
N ASP A 937 50.07 -43.96 60.65
CA ASP A 937 48.85 -44.76 60.93
C ASP A 937 47.64 -44.35 60.07
N ASN A 938 47.62 -43.11 59.58
CA ASN A 938 46.59 -42.56 58.72
C ASN A 938 46.89 -42.65 57.20
N GLU A 939 47.99 -43.30 56.79
CA GLU A 939 48.40 -43.46 55.39
C GLU A 939 48.33 -44.94 54.96
N SER A 940 48.25 -45.20 53.66
CA SER A 940 48.35 -46.56 53.14
C SER A 940 49.78 -47.09 53.26
N THR A 941 49.94 -48.40 53.42
CA THR A 941 51.25 -49.05 53.43
C THR A 941 52.05 -48.73 52.16
N VAL A 942 53.34 -48.47 52.32
CA VAL A 942 54.25 -48.28 51.17
C VAL A 942 54.34 -49.58 50.39
N LEU A 943 53.85 -49.59 49.15
CA LEU A 943 53.87 -50.79 48.30
C LEU A 943 55.22 -50.99 47.58
N GLY A 944 56.02 -49.93 47.45
CA GLY A 944 57.33 -49.95 46.80
C GLY A 944 57.87 -48.54 46.58
N TYR A 945 59.13 -48.45 46.15
CA TYR A 945 59.81 -47.20 45.81
C TYR A 945 60.08 -47.15 44.30
N LYS A 946 59.85 -45.99 43.69
CA LYS A 946 60.22 -45.74 42.30
C LYS A 946 61.46 -44.84 42.29
N VAL A 947 62.56 -45.34 41.74
CA VAL A 947 63.78 -44.57 41.49
C VAL A 947 63.80 -44.19 40.01
N SER A 948 64.07 -42.92 39.72
CA SER A 948 64.13 -42.38 38.36
C SER A 948 65.37 -41.52 38.21
N ASP A 949 66.18 -41.77 37.18
CA ASP A 949 67.35 -40.97 36.81
C ASP A 949 67.05 -40.06 35.60
N THR A 950 67.71 -38.91 35.55
CA THR A 950 67.62 -37.96 34.45
C THR A 950 69.02 -37.45 34.10
N LEU A 951 69.47 -37.67 32.87
CA LEU A 951 70.77 -37.18 32.34
C LEU A 951 70.78 -35.64 32.26
N CYS A 952 71.65 -34.98 33.03
CA CYS A 952 71.94 -33.55 32.87
C CYS A 952 72.94 -33.35 31.71
N HIS A 953 72.47 -32.77 30.60
CA HIS A 953 73.31 -32.33 29.48
C HIS A 953 74.06 -31.03 29.86
N PRO A 954 75.35 -30.82 29.48
CA PRO A 954 76.08 -29.60 29.78
C PRO A 954 75.71 -28.53 28.75
N THR A 955 74.59 -27.86 28.96
CA THR A 955 74.24 -26.52 28.44
C THR A 955 72.88 -26.17 29.01
N LEU A 956 72.68 -24.89 29.28
CA LEU A 956 71.47 -24.26 29.86
C LEU A 956 71.42 -24.19 31.39
N ARG A 957 71.77 -22.99 31.86
CA ARG A 957 71.14 -22.35 33.02
C ARG A 957 69.60 -22.47 32.90
N LEU A 958 68.96 -22.57 34.07
CA LEU A 958 67.51 -22.63 34.35
C LEU A 958 66.85 -24.00 34.20
N SER A 959 66.40 -24.55 35.33
CA SER A 959 64.97 -24.83 35.54
C SER A 959 64.73 -25.37 36.97
N LEU A 960 64.21 -24.51 37.84
CA LEU A 960 63.43 -24.93 39.00
C LEU A 960 61.98 -24.61 38.67
N LYS A 961 61.29 -25.60 38.08
CA LYS A 961 59.85 -25.82 38.10
C LYS A 961 59.55 -27.08 37.29
N MET A 962 59.53 -28.23 37.96
CA MET A 962 58.77 -29.37 37.44
C MET A 962 57.29 -29.07 37.70
N CYS A 963 56.64 -28.54 36.67
CA CYS A 963 55.22 -28.75 36.46
C CYS A 963 55.04 -30.17 35.90
N VAL A 964 54.37 -31.02 36.67
CA VAL A 964 53.61 -32.14 36.12
C VAL A 964 52.16 -31.66 36.09
N CYS A 965 51.68 -31.26 34.92
CA CYS A 965 50.27 -31.00 34.69
C CYS A 965 49.63 -32.28 34.13
N VAL A 966 48.72 -32.87 34.88
CA VAL A 966 47.56 -33.58 34.29
C VAL A 966 46.37 -33.30 35.20
N GLY A 967 45.41 -32.51 34.74
CA GLY A 967 44.22 -32.17 35.51
C GLY A 967 43.55 -30.89 35.01
N LEU A 968 43.01 -30.99 33.79
CA LEU A 968 42.24 -29.99 33.06
C LEU A 968 41.26 -29.14 33.90
N THR A 969 41.29 -27.83 33.68
CA THR A 969 40.13 -26.94 33.79
C THR A 969 40.15 -25.92 32.65
N ILE A 970 39.26 -26.07 31.66
CA ILE A 970 38.58 -24.97 30.95
C ILE A 970 37.19 -25.50 30.54
N PRO A 971 36.14 -24.65 30.55
CA PRO A 971 34.73 -25.03 30.43
C PRO A 971 34.24 -25.12 28.97
N ILE A 972 33.08 -25.79 28.83
CA ILE A 972 32.06 -25.76 27.77
C ILE A 972 32.55 -25.41 26.34
N CYS A 973 32.52 -26.37 25.42
CA CYS A 973 31.73 -26.28 24.18
C CYS A 973 31.70 -27.59 23.37
N ILE A 974 30.59 -27.70 22.64
CA ILE A 974 30.21 -28.55 21.52
C ILE A 974 31.38 -28.91 20.58
N GLU A 975 31.47 -30.19 20.21
CA GLU A 975 32.12 -30.63 18.97
C GLU A 975 31.06 -30.80 17.88
N HIS A 976 31.19 -30.05 16.78
CA HIS A 976 31.68 -30.67 15.54
C HIS A 976 32.32 -29.63 14.63
N VAL A 977 33.42 -30.05 14.01
CA VAL A 977 34.40 -29.30 13.23
C VAL A 977 34.02 -29.25 11.74
N SER A 978 34.23 -28.10 11.10
CA SER A 978 35.06 -27.86 9.90
C SER A 978 34.63 -26.54 9.22
N SER A 979 35.46 -25.61 8.74
CA SER A 979 36.90 -25.43 8.74
C SER A 979 37.22 -24.04 8.13
N LEU A 980 38.25 -23.38 8.68
CA LEU A 980 39.25 -22.49 8.04
C LEU A 980 38.94 -21.00 7.69
N MET A 981 39.67 -20.14 8.45
CA MET A 981 40.48 -18.93 8.10
C MET A 981 39.76 -17.72 7.43
N GLU A 982 39.98 -16.44 7.79
CA GLU A 982 41.13 -15.73 8.37
C GLU A 982 40.74 -14.29 8.84
N ASN A 983 41.28 -13.88 10.00
CA ASN A 983 41.82 -12.55 10.40
C ASN A 983 41.07 -11.19 10.34
N GLN A 984 40.99 -10.60 11.55
CA GLN A 984 41.41 -9.24 12.00
C GLN A 984 40.46 -8.01 12.08
N ALA A 985 40.15 -7.67 13.35
CA ALA A 985 40.45 -6.41 14.08
C ALA A 985 39.60 -5.11 13.94
N ASN A 986 38.95 -4.79 15.09
CA ASN A 986 38.88 -3.52 15.86
C ASN A 986 38.13 -2.24 15.39
N ASP A 987 37.14 -1.89 16.22
CA ASP A 987 36.92 -0.63 16.98
C ASP A 987 36.31 0.67 16.39
N LEU A 988 35.36 1.19 17.19
CA LEU A 988 34.98 2.59 17.51
C LEU A 988 33.97 3.41 16.65
N LEU A 989 32.86 3.77 17.34
CA LEU A 989 32.12 5.04 17.42
C LEU A 989 31.64 5.79 16.15
N SER A 990 30.29 5.90 16.01
CA SER A 990 29.36 7.02 15.62
C SER A 990 29.86 8.26 14.82
N PRO A 991 29.03 9.16 14.20
CA PRO A 991 27.58 9.20 13.91
C PRO A 991 27.19 9.80 12.50
N LEU A 992 25.87 10.01 12.28
CA LEU A 992 25.21 11.17 11.62
C LEU A 992 25.35 11.48 10.09
N THR A 993 24.17 11.36 9.41
CA THR A 993 23.49 12.32 8.49
C THR A 993 23.99 12.64 7.06
N VAL A 994 23.06 12.38 6.12
CA VAL A 994 22.43 13.34 5.16
C VAL A 994 23.09 13.64 3.79
N ASN A 995 22.31 13.24 2.78
CA ASN A 995 22.00 13.86 1.48
C ASN A 995 23.07 14.43 0.53
N LYS A 996 22.94 13.93 -0.71
CA LYS A 996 22.84 14.63 -2.01
C LYS A 996 24.01 15.53 -2.44
N HIS A 997 24.67 15.11 -3.52
CA HIS A 997 24.73 15.79 -4.83
C HIS A 997 25.38 14.82 -5.84
N PHE A 998 24.70 14.39 -6.89
CA PHE A 998 24.53 15.02 -8.22
C PHE A 998 25.79 15.00 -9.12
N ASN A 999 25.59 14.38 -10.30
CA ASN A 999 26.34 14.40 -11.56
C ASN A 999 27.69 13.67 -11.66
N GLN A 1000 27.79 12.61 -12.46
CA GLN A 1000 27.75 12.47 -13.94
C GLN A 1000 29.10 12.74 -14.63
N LEU A 1001 29.50 11.73 -15.44
CA LEU A 1001 30.38 11.74 -16.62
C LEU A 1001 31.90 11.92 -16.37
N PHE A 1002 32.66 10.82 -16.46
CA PHE A 1002 33.33 10.26 -17.66
C PHE A 1002 34.52 11.10 -18.16
N ILE A 1003 35.72 10.55 -17.99
CA ILE A 1003 36.96 10.94 -18.68
C ILE A 1003 37.65 9.59 -19.00
N SER A 1004 37.98 9.24 -20.26
CA SER A 1004 38.25 10.09 -21.42
C SER A 1004 37.79 9.49 -22.76
N HIS A 1005 37.08 10.32 -23.54
CA HIS A 1005 36.87 10.34 -25.02
C HIS A 1005 36.30 9.06 -25.67
N ILE A 1006 35.08 9.02 -26.24
CA ILE A 1006 34.30 9.97 -27.06
C ILE A 1006 32.90 10.18 -26.49
#